data_AF-A0A3D5GCQ8-F1
#
_entry.id   AF-A0A3D5GCQ8-F1
#
_cell.length_a   1.000
_cell.length_b   1.000
_cell.length_c   1.000
_cell.angle_alpha   90.00
_cell.angle_beta   90.00
_cell.angle_gamma   90.00
#
_symmetry.space_group_name_H-M   'P 1'
#
loop_
_entity.id
_entity.type
_entity.pdbx_description
1 polymer ?
#
loop_
_entity_poly.entity_id
_entity_poly.type
_entity_poly.pdbx_seq_one_letter_code
_entity_poly.pdbx_strand_id
1 'polypeptide(L)'
;MQEEQQMREYRKQLEVEKETFSKQLNKLHQLPPCYSYIATKYLSKVIKEITGFSDFRDFFVSEIKSFSNSKQGQIKIASIGSGDSSEELELCKRINLGNKVVFDCYEMNEFMIAEARKKADAMGIEMNFFEQDFNQISFSNQYDGFFASHSLHHVTNLEGLFTAIHNSGKPGYFFLINDMIGRNGHMSWPRSQAFLESLWSTLPERLKWNALFERFELELPNYDWSANGTTFEGIRAQDILPLLSEHFKFEYFVPFYSLIGRIIDRFFGYNYNVDANDPNNDLALLDHLWYMDELFLSQKYLPPTQMFCKVVDPRLDEVILKSRIYKSVEEACYQHYLDVAVDKDYQKIPLTISPSSQGFANPEILTPIDELMPPQELRDHVGSGDFKAIGNAILGHLINLGELMPNGRVLDVGCGCGRVALPLIQYLGIEGSYEGFDIHAPSITWCQENISHQYPNFQFQVSDIYSKRYNPEGTIEASDYKFPYPDEYFDVVFLTSIFTHLLPNDLEHYLSEIARVLKTGGRCLITVFLLNEESLSLMTIASNNLVEAGYQLTFKYNYGYYAVNDANIPEGAVAYDENFIQNLYKKFRLSILQPIHYGSWCGRQLASTGQDLIVAVKAERNINFPSESIPLRLIQEDLPADVAILDQPKAFTDGHFYSPIPNIRDLQKNEAKIWSNSFDVLGIDFNDASHCNLLFYVFPQYIEEYDYPLEASNEITYYINNGQFGWCDSRIMFCMLRHLQPKRMIEIGSGYTSLLTADINRRFLKKELEFTCIEPYPRDFLLKGVSGISCLIPQKVEDLPLSTFSNLQRGDILFIDSSHVSKTGSDVNYLLFEVIPRLSEGVLIHIHDIFLPAEYPREWIINEGRSWNEQYLVRALLMYTHGFEVLFGSAYAFYKHPELLKKVLQNHLQLGGSLWLRKKVETPKSTFVVQQS
;
A
#
# COMPACT_ATOMS: atom_id res chain seq x y z
N MET A 1 -20.26 -48.35 14.18
CA MET A 1 -19.59 -48.12 12.87
C MET A 1 -18.96 -46.74 12.75
N GLN A 2 -19.71 -45.63 12.69
CA GLN A 2 -19.12 -44.29 12.49
C GLN A 2 -18.29 -43.80 13.72
N GLU A 3 -18.81 -43.98 14.93
CA GLU A 3 -18.06 -43.71 16.19
C GLU A 3 -16.85 -44.64 16.37
N GLU A 4 -16.98 -45.92 16.00
CA GLU A 4 -15.85 -46.87 16.08
C GLU A 4 -14.73 -46.52 15.09
N GLN A 5 -15.09 -46.01 13.91
CA GLN A 5 -14.12 -45.55 12.91
C GLN A 5 -13.39 -44.28 13.39
N GLN A 6 -14.12 -43.30 13.92
CA GLN A 6 -13.54 -42.09 14.52
C GLN A 6 -12.61 -42.43 15.69
N MET A 7 -13.02 -43.34 16.59
CA MET A 7 -12.18 -43.78 17.71
C MET A 7 -10.92 -44.54 17.25
N ARG A 8 -10.98 -45.23 16.10
CA ARG A 8 -9.82 -45.91 15.52
C ARG A 8 -8.82 -44.93 14.91
N GLU A 9 -9.32 -43.91 14.22
CA GLU A 9 -8.50 -42.83 13.64
C GLU A 9 -7.83 -42.00 14.74
N TYR A 10 -8.57 -41.64 15.78
CA TYR A 10 -8.04 -40.94 16.97
C TYR A 10 -6.88 -41.70 17.63
N ARG A 11 -7.05 -43.00 17.88
CA ARG A 11 -5.98 -43.83 18.46
C ARG A 11 -4.74 -43.89 17.59
N LYS A 12 -4.90 -43.88 16.26
CA LYS A 12 -3.77 -43.88 15.33
C LYS A 12 -2.99 -42.57 15.40
N GLN A 13 -3.66 -41.43 15.48
CA GLN A 13 -3.03 -40.12 15.67
C GLN A 13 -2.24 -40.06 16.98
N LEU A 14 -2.86 -40.54 18.06
CA LEU A 14 -2.26 -40.58 19.40
C LEU A 14 -0.93 -41.35 19.43
N GLU A 15 -0.87 -42.50 18.76
CA GLU A 15 0.36 -43.29 18.67
C GLU A 15 1.46 -42.58 17.85
N VAL A 16 1.10 -41.91 16.75
CA VAL A 16 2.05 -41.15 15.91
C VAL A 16 2.63 -39.95 16.67
N GLU A 17 1.81 -39.25 17.45
CA GLU A 17 2.27 -38.12 18.26
C GLU A 17 3.24 -38.59 19.35
N LYS A 18 2.89 -39.67 20.07
CA LYS A 18 3.80 -40.30 21.06
C LYS A 18 5.15 -40.69 20.44
N GLU A 19 5.13 -41.28 19.24
CA GLU A 19 6.34 -41.71 18.54
C GLU A 19 7.18 -40.51 18.04
N THR A 20 6.56 -39.46 17.51
CA THR A 20 7.25 -38.27 16.98
C THR A 20 8.04 -37.56 18.08
N PHE A 21 7.38 -37.30 19.22
CA PHE A 21 8.01 -36.70 20.39
C PHE A 21 9.13 -37.56 20.99
N SER A 22 9.01 -38.90 20.93
CA SER A 22 10.08 -39.80 21.39
C SER A 22 11.37 -39.72 20.55
N LYS A 23 11.25 -39.39 19.25
CA LYS A 23 12.37 -39.38 18.29
C LYS A 23 13.07 -38.03 18.14
N GLN A 24 12.45 -36.93 18.54
CA GLN A 24 12.87 -35.57 18.18
C GLN A 24 13.34 -34.67 19.34
N LEU A 25 13.64 -35.25 20.52
CA LEU A 25 13.99 -34.54 21.75
C LEU A 25 15.10 -33.46 21.66
N ASN A 26 16.02 -33.53 20.67
CA ASN A 26 17.22 -32.67 20.62
C ASN A 26 17.32 -31.74 19.41
N LYS A 27 16.41 -31.78 18.42
CA LYS A 27 16.53 -30.96 17.19
C LYS A 27 15.45 -29.88 17.00
N LEU A 28 14.29 -29.99 17.67
CA LEU A 28 13.16 -29.10 17.40
C LEU A 28 13.10 -27.81 18.23
N HIS A 29 13.96 -27.59 19.22
CA HIS A 29 13.79 -26.45 20.12
C HIS A 29 14.49 -25.16 19.68
N GLN A 30 15.52 -25.22 18.82
CA GLN A 30 16.30 -24.01 18.50
C GLN A 30 15.54 -23.09 17.55
N LEU A 31 15.15 -21.89 18.00
CA LEU A 31 14.49 -20.91 17.15
C LEU A 31 15.51 -20.19 16.24
N PRO A 32 15.12 -19.76 15.03
CA PRO A 32 16.01 -19.00 14.15
C PRO A 32 16.45 -17.66 14.76
N PRO A 33 17.64 -17.12 14.42
CA PRO A 33 18.11 -15.83 14.92
C PRO A 33 17.16 -14.65 14.61
N CYS A 34 16.49 -14.67 13.45
CA CYS A 34 15.52 -13.65 13.07
C CYS A 34 14.28 -13.60 13.97
N TYR A 35 13.84 -14.75 14.52
CA TYR A 35 12.79 -14.78 15.52
C TYR A 35 13.20 -13.99 16.76
N SER A 36 14.41 -14.25 17.28
CA SER A 36 14.94 -13.56 18.46
C SER A 36 15.09 -12.05 18.23
N TYR A 37 15.49 -11.66 17.01
CA TYR A 37 15.55 -10.26 16.61
C TYR A 37 14.17 -9.58 16.70
N ILE A 38 13.15 -10.16 16.04
CA ILE A 38 11.78 -9.64 16.04
C ILE A 38 11.20 -9.60 17.46
N ALA A 39 11.35 -10.71 18.19
CA ALA A 39 10.83 -10.83 19.55
C ALA A 39 11.43 -9.78 20.49
N THR A 40 12.76 -9.60 20.44
CA THR A 40 13.47 -8.66 21.31
C THR A 40 13.20 -7.22 20.93
N LYS A 41 13.23 -6.88 19.64
CA LYS A 41 13.12 -5.49 19.17
C LYS A 41 11.68 -4.96 19.20
N TYR A 42 10.70 -5.83 18.96
CA TYR A 42 9.32 -5.42 18.74
C TYR A 42 8.32 -6.10 19.69
N LEU A 43 8.22 -7.43 19.71
CA LEU A 43 7.21 -8.13 20.50
C LEU A 43 7.33 -7.79 22.00
N SER A 44 8.56 -7.69 22.52
CA SER A 44 8.84 -7.30 23.90
C SER A 44 8.21 -5.95 24.29
N LYS A 45 8.11 -5.00 23.34
CA LYS A 45 7.47 -3.69 23.56
C LYS A 45 5.96 -3.83 23.64
N VAL A 46 5.37 -4.67 22.79
CA VAL A 46 3.92 -4.97 22.81
C VAL A 46 3.54 -5.61 24.15
N ILE A 47 4.30 -6.62 24.59
CA ILE A 47 4.09 -7.28 25.89
C ILE A 47 4.22 -6.26 27.02
N LYS A 48 5.24 -5.38 26.98
CA LYS A 48 5.49 -4.38 28.01
C LYS A 48 4.38 -3.33 28.09
N GLU A 49 3.85 -2.92 26.96
CA GLU A 49 2.77 -1.94 26.88
C GLU A 49 1.50 -2.46 27.58
N ILE A 50 1.17 -3.74 27.40
CA ILE A 50 -0.07 -4.33 27.94
C ILE A 50 0.12 -4.85 29.38
N THR A 51 1.26 -5.47 29.67
CA THR A 51 1.49 -6.20 30.94
C THR A 51 2.41 -5.48 31.92
N GLY A 52 3.19 -4.51 31.44
CA GLY A 52 4.30 -3.88 32.19
C GLY A 52 5.63 -4.64 32.13
N PHE A 53 5.68 -5.84 31.54
CA PHE A 53 6.87 -6.70 31.46
C PHE A 53 7.34 -6.90 30.02
N SER A 54 8.65 -7.00 29.80
CA SER A 54 9.20 -7.25 28.45
C SER A 54 9.21 -8.73 28.04
N ASP A 55 9.01 -9.64 28.99
CA ASP A 55 8.97 -11.10 28.80
C ASP A 55 7.66 -11.64 29.41
N PHE A 56 6.93 -12.46 28.65
CA PHE A 56 5.66 -13.05 29.10
C PHE A 56 5.86 -13.96 30.33
N ARG A 57 7.04 -14.60 30.47
CA ARG A 57 7.35 -15.44 31.63
C ARG A 57 7.44 -14.61 32.91
N ASP A 58 8.02 -13.41 32.84
CA ASP A 58 8.10 -12.51 33.99
C ASP A 58 6.71 -12.01 34.40
N PHE A 59 5.85 -11.73 33.42
CA PHE A 59 4.44 -11.44 33.66
C PHE A 59 3.72 -12.60 34.36
N PHE A 60 3.82 -13.83 33.84
CA PHE A 60 3.18 -15.01 34.45
C PHE A 60 3.69 -15.28 35.88
N VAL A 61 5.00 -15.14 36.11
CA VAL A 61 5.60 -15.24 37.45
C VAL A 61 5.02 -14.17 38.39
N SER A 62 4.84 -12.93 37.91
CA SER A 62 4.23 -11.85 38.68
C SER A 62 2.79 -12.18 39.08
N GLU A 63 1.98 -12.68 38.16
CA GLU A 63 0.59 -13.07 38.43
C GLU A 63 0.50 -14.21 39.45
N ILE A 64 1.33 -15.24 39.30
CA ILE A 64 1.37 -16.37 40.25
C ILE A 64 1.82 -15.89 41.64
N LYS A 65 2.84 -15.02 41.74
CA LYS A 65 3.29 -14.46 43.02
C LYS A 65 2.22 -13.61 43.68
N SER A 66 1.56 -12.74 42.91
CA SER A 66 0.47 -11.88 43.38
C SER A 66 -0.66 -12.72 43.96
N PHE A 67 -1.11 -13.74 43.22
CA PHE A 67 -2.13 -14.67 43.68
C PHE A 67 -1.70 -15.41 44.95
N SER A 68 -0.47 -15.95 44.96
CA SER A 68 0.11 -16.67 46.10
C SER A 68 0.20 -15.85 47.38
N ASN A 69 0.35 -14.53 47.28
CA ASN A 69 0.41 -13.64 48.44
C ASN A 69 -0.97 -13.39 49.07
N SER A 70 -2.04 -13.54 48.27
CA SER A 70 -3.43 -13.33 48.71
C SER A 70 -4.08 -14.56 49.36
N LYS A 71 -3.43 -15.73 49.32
CA LYS A 71 -3.98 -17.01 49.78
C LYS A 71 -3.11 -17.63 50.87
N GLN A 72 -3.78 -18.33 51.80
CA GLN A 72 -3.12 -19.17 52.79
C GLN A 72 -3.01 -20.61 52.25
N GLY A 73 -1.85 -21.23 52.43
CA GLY A 73 -1.60 -22.61 52.01
C GLY A 73 -0.83 -22.74 50.70
N GLN A 74 -0.77 -23.96 50.19
CA GLN A 74 -0.11 -24.31 48.93
C GLN A 74 -1.04 -23.96 47.76
N ILE A 75 -0.47 -23.31 46.74
CA ILE A 75 -1.11 -22.96 45.48
C ILE A 75 -0.86 -24.11 44.50
N LYS A 76 -1.94 -24.73 44.03
CA LYS A 76 -1.85 -25.81 43.04
C LYS A 76 -2.21 -25.28 41.67
N ILE A 77 -1.33 -25.50 40.69
CA ILE A 77 -1.54 -25.11 39.29
C ILE A 77 -1.56 -26.37 38.44
N ALA A 78 -2.63 -26.59 37.66
CA ALA A 78 -2.65 -27.67 36.69
C ALA A 78 -2.02 -27.20 35.37
N SER A 79 -0.96 -27.86 34.90
CA SER A 79 -0.42 -27.65 33.56
C SER A 79 -0.97 -28.68 32.58
N ILE A 80 -1.47 -28.22 31.44
CA ILE A 80 -2.13 -29.03 30.41
C ILE A 80 -1.18 -29.21 29.24
N GLY A 81 -0.86 -30.47 28.90
CA GLY A 81 0.09 -30.78 27.82
C GLY A 81 1.48 -30.29 28.15
N SER A 82 1.98 -30.64 29.35
CA SER A 82 3.22 -30.08 29.89
C SER A 82 4.49 -30.51 29.14
N GLY A 83 4.42 -31.50 28.24
CA GLY A 83 5.57 -32.04 27.54
C GLY A 83 6.69 -32.45 28.50
N ASP A 84 7.91 -31.97 28.24
CA ASP A 84 9.09 -32.20 29.08
C ASP A 84 9.22 -31.22 30.28
N SER A 85 8.16 -30.44 30.52
CA SER A 85 8.00 -29.42 31.56
C SER A 85 9.05 -28.30 31.59
N SER A 86 9.70 -28.02 30.46
CA SER A 86 10.74 -26.98 30.41
C SER A 86 10.21 -25.59 30.77
N GLU A 87 8.98 -25.24 30.36
CA GLU A 87 8.37 -23.95 30.66
C GLU A 87 7.96 -23.83 32.14
N GLU A 88 7.34 -24.86 32.70
CA GLU A 88 6.94 -24.94 34.10
C GLU A 88 8.14 -24.88 35.04
N LEU A 89 9.22 -25.59 34.70
CA LEU A 89 10.47 -25.57 35.48
C LEU A 89 11.09 -24.17 35.48
N GLU A 90 11.09 -23.47 34.35
CA GLU A 90 11.58 -22.10 34.26
C GLU A 90 10.69 -21.13 35.07
N LEU A 91 9.36 -21.29 35.03
CA LEU A 91 8.44 -20.53 35.88
C LEU A 91 8.70 -20.81 37.37
N CYS A 92 8.79 -22.07 37.79
CA CYS A 92 9.09 -22.47 39.18
C CYS A 92 10.39 -21.85 39.68
N LYS A 93 11.44 -21.89 38.85
CA LYS A 93 12.75 -21.29 39.14
C LYS A 93 12.66 -19.77 39.35
N ARG A 94 11.90 -19.05 38.52
CA ARG A 94 11.69 -17.60 38.66
C ARG A 94 10.74 -17.23 39.80
N ILE A 95 9.76 -18.10 40.11
CA ILE A 95 8.83 -17.93 41.23
C ILE A 95 9.60 -17.98 42.55
N ASN A 96 10.45 -19.00 42.73
CA ASN A 96 11.32 -19.16 43.90
C ASN A 96 10.56 -19.08 45.25
N LEU A 97 9.43 -19.78 45.35
CA LEU A 97 8.61 -19.88 46.58
C LEU A 97 8.63 -21.28 47.19
N GLY A 98 9.57 -22.15 46.76
CA GLY A 98 9.63 -23.56 47.15
C GLY A 98 8.28 -24.25 46.94
N ASN A 99 7.89 -25.09 47.90
CA ASN A 99 6.70 -25.93 47.83
C ASN A 99 5.39 -25.16 48.06
N LYS A 100 5.44 -23.81 48.12
CA LYS A 100 4.24 -22.97 48.19
C LYS A 100 3.47 -23.00 46.86
N VAL A 101 4.14 -23.15 45.74
CA VAL A 101 3.51 -23.29 44.41
C VAL A 101 3.90 -24.65 43.86
N VAL A 102 2.92 -25.49 43.52
CA VAL A 102 3.16 -26.83 42.97
C VAL A 102 2.38 -26.98 41.67
N PHE A 103 3.08 -27.46 40.65
CA PHE A 103 2.49 -27.80 39.35
C PHE A 103 2.10 -29.27 39.32
N ASP A 104 0.84 -29.53 38.98
CA ASP A 104 0.33 -30.84 38.58
C ASP A 104 0.34 -30.88 37.04
N CYS A 105 1.30 -31.60 36.49
CA CYS A 105 1.59 -31.65 35.06
C CYS A 105 0.87 -32.84 34.42
N TYR A 106 -0.08 -32.55 33.54
CA TYR A 106 -0.85 -33.52 32.78
C TYR A 106 -0.25 -33.66 31.38
N GLU A 107 0.22 -34.86 31.05
CA GLU A 107 0.90 -35.16 29.80
C GLU A 107 0.53 -36.58 29.37
N MET A 108 0.35 -36.83 28.06
CA MET A 108 -0.04 -38.15 27.55
C MET A 108 1.16 -39.05 27.23
N ASN A 109 2.35 -38.46 27.07
CA ASN A 109 3.57 -39.15 26.69
C ASN A 109 4.43 -39.50 27.90
N GLU A 110 4.49 -40.79 28.24
CA GLU A 110 5.28 -41.34 29.36
C GLU A 110 6.77 -40.95 29.28
N PHE A 111 7.36 -40.90 28.07
CA PHE A 111 8.77 -40.52 27.91
C PHE A 111 9.02 -39.06 28.28
N MET A 112 8.11 -38.17 27.92
CA MET A 112 8.19 -36.76 28.27
C MET A 112 8.04 -36.55 29.77
N ILE A 113 7.11 -37.28 30.40
CA ILE A 113 6.97 -37.31 31.87
C ILE A 113 8.26 -37.78 32.55
N ALA A 114 8.91 -38.82 32.03
CA ALA A 114 10.15 -39.34 32.61
C ALA A 114 11.29 -38.32 32.54
N GLU A 115 11.46 -37.63 31.41
CA GLU A 115 12.45 -36.57 31.27
C GLU A 115 12.12 -35.33 32.11
N ALA A 116 10.84 -34.93 32.17
CA ALA A 116 10.37 -33.84 33.02
C ALA A 116 10.67 -34.10 34.50
N ARG A 117 10.37 -35.32 34.99
CA ARG A 117 10.66 -35.75 36.36
C ARG A 117 12.15 -35.69 36.67
N LYS A 118 12.98 -36.21 35.76
CA LYS A 118 14.45 -36.17 35.91
C LYS A 118 14.98 -34.74 35.98
N LYS A 119 14.45 -33.81 35.17
CA LYS A 119 14.83 -32.38 35.23
C LYS A 119 14.37 -31.74 36.54
N ALA A 120 13.14 -32.00 36.98
CA ALA A 120 12.60 -31.50 38.24
C ALA A 120 13.43 -31.97 39.45
N ASP A 121 13.75 -33.27 39.50
CA ASP A 121 14.58 -33.87 40.54
C ASP A 121 15.99 -33.26 40.55
N ALA A 122 16.60 -33.08 39.37
CA ALA A 122 17.91 -32.45 39.23
C ALA A 122 17.94 -30.98 39.69
N MET A 123 16.81 -30.27 39.57
CA MET A 123 16.65 -28.88 40.01
C MET A 123 16.13 -28.75 41.45
N GLY A 124 15.72 -29.85 42.08
CA GLY A 124 15.11 -29.85 43.42
C GLY A 124 13.75 -29.15 43.48
N ILE A 125 12.98 -29.19 42.38
CA ILE A 125 11.66 -28.56 42.26
C ILE A 125 10.57 -29.62 42.43
N GLU A 126 9.64 -29.43 43.37
CA GLU A 126 8.53 -30.36 43.60
C GLU A 126 7.42 -30.15 42.56
N MET A 127 7.13 -31.21 41.78
CA MET A 127 6.06 -31.25 40.77
C MET A 127 5.42 -32.63 40.75
N ASN A 128 4.13 -32.68 40.44
CA ASN A 128 3.39 -33.93 40.24
C ASN A 128 3.19 -34.17 38.73
N PHE A 129 3.21 -35.43 38.32
CA PHE A 129 3.05 -35.79 36.91
C PHE A 129 1.95 -36.85 36.77
N PHE A 130 1.06 -36.65 35.81
CA PHE A 130 -0.09 -37.51 35.55
C PHE A 130 -0.11 -37.88 34.08
N GLU A 131 -0.02 -39.18 33.79
CA GLU A 131 -0.22 -39.69 32.43
C GLU A 131 -1.71 -39.66 32.08
N GLN A 132 -2.15 -38.66 31.32
CA GLN A 132 -3.54 -38.52 30.89
C GLN A 132 -3.63 -37.91 29.49
N ASP A 133 -4.63 -38.38 28.75
CA ASP A 133 -5.08 -37.75 27.52
C ASP A 133 -5.89 -36.49 27.85
N PHE A 134 -5.37 -35.33 27.50
CA PHE A 134 -6.02 -34.06 27.81
C PHE A 134 -7.31 -33.80 26.98
N ASN A 135 -7.60 -34.60 25.96
CA ASN A 135 -8.92 -34.60 25.29
C ASN A 135 -10.01 -35.28 26.13
N GLN A 136 -9.61 -36.07 27.13
CA GLN A 136 -10.49 -36.78 28.07
C GLN A 136 -10.02 -36.57 29.51
N ILE A 137 -9.56 -35.36 29.82
CA ILE A 137 -8.90 -35.06 31.09
C ILE A 137 -9.86 -35.23 32.27
N SER A 138 -9.33 -35.79 33.36
CA SER A 138 -10.00 -35.81 34.65
C SER A 138 -9.03 -35.33 35.72
N PHE A 139 -9.28 -34.10 36.18
CA PHE A 139 -8.49 -33.46 37.22
C PHE A 139 -8.62 -34.19 38.56
N SER A 140 -7.47 -34.50 39.17
CA SER A 140 -7.39 -35.24 40.45
C SER A 140 -7.64 -34.35 41.67
N ASN A 141 -7.54 -33.02 41.50
CA ASN A 141 -7.65 -32.02 42.56
C ASN A 141 -8.53 -30.85 42.12
N GLN A 142 -8.85 -29.98 43.07
CA GLN A 142 -9.31 -28.62 42.80
C GLN A 142 -8.09 -27.68 42.73
N TYR A 143 -8.05 -26.80 41.74
CA TYR A 143 -6.88 -25.99 41.38
C TYR A 143 -7.08 -24.49 41.63
N ASP A 144 -5.99 -23.82 42.01
CA ASP A 144 -5.93 -22.37 42.18
C ASP A 144 -5.60 -21.65 40.88
N GLY A 145 -4.92 -22.34 39.96
CA GLY A 145 -4.64 -21.83 38.64
C GLY A 145 -4.45 -22.94 37.61
N PHE A 146 -4.44 -22.55 36.34
CA PHE A 146 -4.17 -23.42 35.21
C PHE A 146 -3.10 -22.80 34.32
N PHE A 147 -2.40 -23.64 33.57
CA PHE A 147 -1.36 -23.23 32.64
C PHE A 147 -1.44 -24.07 31.36
N ALA A 148 -1.31 -23.41 30.21
CA ALA A 148 -1.19 -24.06 28.92
C ALA A 148 -0.19 -23.27 28.07
N SER A 149 0.81 -23.94 27.53
CA SER A 149 1.82 -23.30 26.68
C SER A 149 2.07 -24.19 25.48
N HIS A 150 1.66 -23.72 24.31
CA HIS A 150 1.74 -24.46 23.04
C HIS A 150 1.13 -25.86 23.15
N SER A 151 -0.06 -25.98 23.74
CA SER A 151 -0.72 -27.26 23.95
C SER A 151 -2.19 -27.28 23.55
N LEU A 152 -2.91 -26.14 23.61
CA LEU A 152 -4.33 -26.09 23.31
C LEU A 152 -4.62 -26.39 21.83
N HIS A 153 -3.71 -26.03 20.93
CA HIS A 153 -3.87 -26.31 19.50
C HIS A 153 -3.77 -27.80 19.12
N HIS A 154 -3.39 -28.67 20.05
CA HIS A 154 -3.43 -30.13 19.90
C HIS A 154 -4.76 -30.77 20.37
N VAL A 155 -5.68 -29.97 20.93
CA VAL A 155 -6.89 -30.48 21.60
C VAL A 155 -8.05 -30.53 20.61
N THR A 156 -8.59 -31.73 20.40
CA THR A 156 -9.82 -31.97 19.62
C THR A 156 -11.09 -31.68 20.41
N ASN A 157 -11.09 -31.91 21.72
CA ASN A 157 -12.24 -31.72 22.62
C ASN A 157 -12.03 -30.50 23.54
N LEU A 158 -11.91 -29.32 22.94
CA LEU A 158 -11.66 -28.05 23.65
C LEU A 158 -12.80 -27.75 24.65
N GLU A 159 -14.04 -27.99 24.28
CA GLU A 159 -15.23 -27.77 25.11
C GLU A 159 -15.18 -28.63 26.38
N GLY A 160 -14.86 -29.92 26.21
CA GLY A 160 -14.70 -30.84 27.33
C GLY A 160 -13.55 -30.46 28.25
N LEU A 161 -12.40 -30.06 27.68
CA LEU A 161 -11.25 -29.58 28.44
C LEU A 161 -11.60 -28.31 29.24
N PHE A 162 -12.19 -27.30 28.61
CA PHE A 162 -12.54 -26.03 29.28
C PHE A 162 -13.63 -26.24 30.34
N THR A 163 -14.59 -27.13 30.09
CA THR A 163 -15.56 -27.56 31.11
C THR A 163 -14.88 -28.24 32.29
N ALA A 164 -13.92 -29.12 32.06
CA ALA A 164 -13.17 -29.79 33.13
C ALA A 164 -12.33 -28.80 33.95
N ILE A 165 -11.71 -27.81 33.29
CA ILE A 165 -10.99 -26.72 33.95
C ILE A 165 -11.94 -25.92 34.84
N HIS A 166 -13.09 -25.50 34.29
CA HIS A 166 -14.08 -24.74 35.06
C HIS A 166 -14.58 -25.50 36.30
N ASN A 167 -14.87 -26.80 36.16
CA ASN A 167 -15.37 -27.65 37.25
C ASN A 167 -14.32 -27.96 38.33
N SER A 168 -13.03 -27.94 37.96
CA SER A 168 -11.91 -28.18 38.88
C SER A 168 -11.30 -26.89 39.43
N GLY A 169 -11.70 -25.72 38.93
CA GLY A 169 -11.22 -24.43 39.39
C GLY A 169 -11.87 -23.96 40.69
N LYS A 170 -11.03 -23.71 41.71
CA LYS A 170 -11.47 -23.07 42.97
C LYS A 170 -12.02 -21.65 42.71
N PRO A 171 -12.94 -21.13 43.53
CA PRO A 171 -13.43 -19.76 43.36
C PRO A 171 -12.31 -18.71 43.24
N GLY A 172 -12.31 -18.00 42.11
CA GLY A 172 -11.32 -16.98 41.74
C GLY A 172 -10.04 -17.52 41.10
N TYR A 173 -10.04 -18.71 40.50
CA TYR A 173 -8.87 -19.25 39.79
C TYR A 173 -8.45 -18.37 38.60
N PHE A 174 -7.19 -18.51 38.20
CA PHE A 174 -6.63 -17.91 36.98
C PHE A 174 -6.19 -18.99 35.98
N PHE A 175 -6.08 -18.64 34.71
CA PHE A 175 -5.55 -19.51 33.66
C PHE A 175 -4.63 -18.70 32.75
N LEU A 176 -3.35 -19.07 32.73
CA LEU A 176 -2.30 -18.42 31.94
C LEU A 176 -2.04 -19.23 30.67
N ILE A 177 -2.07 -18.56 29.52
CA ILE A 177 -2.03 -19.23 28.22
C ILE A 177 -1.01 -18.54 27.31
N ASN A 178 -0.17 -19.34 26.66
CA ASN A 178 0.67 -18.95 25.54
C ASN A 178 0.39 -19.93 24.39
N ASP A 179 -0.35 -19.53 23.37
CA ASP A 179 -0.79 -20.50 22.36
C ASP A 179 -1.06 -19.89 20.98
N MET A 180 -1.20 -20.77 20.00
CA MET A 180 -1.54 -20.44 18.62
C MET A 180 -3.06 -20.41 18.47
N ILE A 181 -3.58 -19.32 17.90
CA ILE A 181 -5.02 -19.08 17.71
C ILE A 181 -5.37 -18.84 16.22
N GLY A 182 -4.46 -19.25 15.34
CA GLY A 182 -4.61 -19.14 13.88
C GLY A 182 -5.54 -20.20 13.30
N ARG A 183 -5.56 -20.30 11.97
CA ARG A 183 -6.40 -21.28 11.26
C ARG A 183 -5.96 -22.71 11.56
N ASN A 184 -6.91 -23.65 11.48
CA ASN A 184 -6.61 -25.07 11.67
C ASN A 184 -5.47 -25.55 10.76
N GLY A 185 -4.68 -26.48 11.29
CA GLY A 185 -3.48 -27.00 10.64
C GLY A 185 -2.37 -25.97 10.48
N HIS A 186 -2.38 -24.87 11.26
CA HIS A 186 -1.48 -23.71 11.10
C HIS A 186 -1.46 -23.13 9.69
N MET A 187 -2.55 -23.30 8.96
CA MET A 187 -2.71 -22.71 7.64
C MET A 187 -2.76 -21.19 7.73
N SER A 188 -2.40 -20.53 6.64
CA SER A 188 -2.72 -19.13 6.45
C SER A 188 -4.23 -18.95 6.24
N TRP A 189 -4.81 -17.90 6.83
CA TRP A 189 -6.13 -17.42 6.44
C TRP A 189 -6.14 -17.04 4.95
N PRO A 190 -7.26 -17.19 4.21
CA PRO A 190 -7.27 -16.92 2.76
C PRO A 190 -6.71 -15.53 2.37
N ARG A 191 -7.13 -14.48 3.10
CA ARG A 191 -6.61 -13.13 2.88
C ARG A 191 -5.12 -13.03 3.24
N SER A 192 -4.69 -13.61 4.36
CA SER A 192 -3.27 -13.66 4.74
C SER A 192 -2.41 -14.39 3.70
N GLN A 193 -2.91 -15.51 3.18
CA GLN A 193 -2.21 -16.33 2.20
C GLN A 193 -1.94 -15.56 0.90
N ALA A 194 -2.92 -14.81 0.40
CA ALA A 194 -2.74 -14.00 -0.80
C ALA A 194 -1.60 -12.97 -0.66
N PHE A 195 -1.50 -12.30 0.49
CA PHE A 195 -0.38 -11.40 0.77
C PHE A 195 0.94 -12.15 0.86
N LEU A 196 0.95 -13.30 1.56
CA LEU A 196 2.16 -14.11 1.71
C LEU A 196 2.65 -14.65 0.38
N GLU A 197 1.77 -15.07 -0.53
CA GLU A 197 2.14 -15.54 -1.87
C GLU A 197 2.74 -14.42 -2.72
N SER A 198 2.13 -13.23 -2.69
CA SER A 198 2.67 -12.05 -3.38
C SER A 198 4.05 -11.69 -2.83
N LEU A 199 4.21 -11.61 -1.51
CA LEU A 199 5.50 -11.37 -0.87
C LEU A 199 6.52 -12.46 -1.27
N TRP A 200 6.13 -13.74 -1.11
CA TRP A 200 6.99 -14.89 -1.39
C TRP A 200 7.52 -14.85 -2.81
N SER A 201 6.69 -14.51 -3.79
CA SER A 201 7.10 -14.42 -5.19
C SER A 201 8.24 -13.43 -5.42
N THR A 202 8.28 -12.33 -4.65
CA THR A 202 9.28 -11.26 -4.77
C THR A 202 10.55 -11.49 -3.96
N LEU A 203 10.53 -12.41 -2.98
CA LEU A 203 11.71 -12.68 -2.14
C LEU A 203 12.86 -13.30 -2.95
N PRO A 204 14.13 -12.95 -2.65
CA PRO A 204 15.30 -13.64 -3.20
C PRO A 204 15.26 -15.14 -2.96
N GLU A 205 15.73 -15.94 -3.93
CA GLU A 205 15.74 -17.41 -3.83
C GLU A 205 16.44 -17.94 -2.58
N ARG A 206 17.52 -17.27 -2.14
CA ARG A 206 18.26 -17.64 -0.93
C ARG A 206 17.39 -17.66 0.34
N LEU A 207 16.28 -16.92 0.36
CA LEU A 207 15.38 -16.83 1.52
C LEU A 207 14.31 -17.93 1.54
N LYS A 208 14.18 -18.70 0.45
CA LYS A 208 13.11 -19.68 0.25
C LYS A 208 13.53 -21.14 0.51
N TRP A 209 14.71 -21.33 1.09
CA TRP A 209 15.18 -22.66 1.45
C TRP A 209 14.43 -23.18 2.68
N ASN A 210 13.74 -24.31 2.55
CA ASN A 210 13.06 -24.97 3.65
C ASN A 210 14.04 -25.83 4.44
N ALA A 211 14.37 -25.41 5.66
CA ALA A 211 15.32 -26.08 6.53
C ALA A 211 14.82 -27.45 7.04
N LEU A 212 13.50 -27.67 7.13
CA LEU A 212 12.95 -28.94 7.59
C LEU A 212 13.01 -30.02 6.51
N PHE A 213 12.60 -29.67 5.29
CA PHE A 213 12.57 -30.60 4.15
C PHE A 213 13.85 -30.59 3.34
N GLU A 214 14.81 -29.73 3.69
CA GLU A 214 16.09 -29.55 3.00
C GLU A 214 15.91 -29.37 1.48
N ARG A 215 14.97 -28.50 1.09
CA ARG A 215 14.64 -28.23 -0.32
C ARG A 215 14.29 -26.77 -0.55
N PHE A 216 14.46 -26.32 -1.79
CA PHE A 216 13.99 -25.02 -2.25
C PHE A 216 12.46 -25.04 -2.47
N GLU A 217 11.76 -24.04 -1.96
CA GLU A 217 10.31 -23.89 -2.12
C GLU A 217 10.02 -22.69 -3.03
N LEU A 218 9.62 -22.98 -4.28
CA LEU A 218 9.28 -21.93 -5.24
C LEU A 218 8.06 -21.12 -4.77
N GLU A 219 7.06 -21.81 -4.22
CA GLU A 219 5.83 -21.25 -3.64
C GLU A 219 5.86 -21.43 -2.12
N LEU A 220 5.19 -20.54 -1.38
CA LEU A 220 5.08 -20.69 0.07
C LEU A 220 4.11 -21.84 0.39
N PRO A 221 4.55 -22.92 1.04
CA PRO A 221 3.66 -24.02 1.32
C PRO A 221 2.61 -23.66 2.38
N ASN A 222 1.35 -24.00 2.10
CA ASN A 222 0.21 -23.80 3.00
C ASN A 222 -0.43 -25.15 3.36
N TYR A 223 0.37 -26.05 3.90
CA TYR A 223 -0.07 -27.38 4.30
C TYR A 223 -0.99 -27.31 5.52
N ASP A 224 -2.09 -28.05 5.47
CA ASP A 224 -2.87 -28.37 6.65
C ASP A 224 -2.15 -29.49 7.41
N TRP A 225 -1.49 -29.14 8.50
CA TRP A 225 -0.76 -30.10 9.35
C TRP A 225 -1.69 -31.07 10.10
N SER A 226 -2.96 -30.73 10.20
CA SER A 226 -4.00 -31.56 10.83
C SER A 226 -4.67 -32.51 9.84
N ALA A 227 -4.52 -32.27 8.53
CA ALA A 227 -5.14 -33.09 7.48
C ALA A 227 -4.61 -34.53 7.46
N ASN A 228 -5.44 -35.43 6.90
CA ASN A 228 -5.18 -36.88 6.78
C ASN A 228 -5.09 -37.66 8.10
N GLY A 229 -5.36 -37.00 9.22
CA GLY A 229 -5.45 -37.63 10.52
C GLY A 229 -4.14 -38.28 10.96
N THR A 230 -3.03 -37.60 10.74
CA THR A 230 -1.69 -38.07 11.10
C THR A 230 -1.06 -37.31 12.27
N THR A 231 -1.51 -36.09 12.58
CA THR A 231 -1.00 -35.29 13.71
C THR A 231 -2.11 -34.47 14.36
N PHE A 232 -1.87 -33.95 15.57
CA PHE A 232 -2.76 -33.00 16.25
C PHE A 232 -2.36 -31.54 16.04
N GLU A 233 -1.31 -31.25 15.26
CA GLU A 233 -0.78 -29.91 15.06
C GLU A 233 -1.83 -28.96 14.47
N GLY A 234 -2.30 -28.02 15.29
CA GLY A 234 -3.28 -27.03 14.90
C GLY A 234 -4.68 -27.60 14.65
N ILE A 235 -5.03 -28.78 15.17
CA ILE A 235 -6.26 -29.52 14.82
C ILE A 235 -7.54 -28.69 14.98
N ARG A 236 -7.58 -27.81 15.99
CA ARG A 236 -8.67 -26.87 16.27
C ARG A 236 -8.17 -25.50 16.74
N ALA A 237 -7.02 -25.06 16.22
CA ALA A 237 -6.41 -23.80 16.64
C ALA A 237 -7.36 -22.60 16.53
N GLN A 238 -8.23 -22.58 15.51
CA GLN A 238 -9.13 -21.46 15.27
C GLN A 238 -10.27 -21.35 16.27
N ASP A 239 -10.59 -22.44 16.97
CA ASP A 239 -11.70 -22.52 17.91
C ASP A 239 -11.28 -22.12 19.33
N ILE A 240 -9.97 -22.05 19.62
CA ILE A 240 -9.44 -21.77 20.95
C ILE A 240 -9.94 -20.43 21.48
N LEU A 241 -9.76 -19.36 20.69
CA LEU A 241 -10.11 -18.01 21.12
C LEU A 241 -11.61 -17.83 21.42
N PRO A 242 -12.55 -18.20 20.52
CA PRO A 242 -13.98 -18.08 20.81
C PRO A 242 -14.41 -18.95 21.99
N LEU A 243 -13.94 -20.21 22.07
CA LEU A 243 -14.31 -21.10 23.17
C LEU A 243 -13.77 -20.62 24.53
N LEU A 244 -12.58 -20.01 24.55
CA LEU A 244 -12.07 -19.37 25.77
C LEU A 244 -12.99 -18.22 26.23
N SER A 245 -13.50 -17.40 25.30
CA SER A 245 -14.40 -16.29 25.64
C SER A 245 -15.75 -16.78 26.17
N GLU A 246 -16.22 -17.94 25.69
CA GLU A 246 -17.44 -18.56 26.18
C GLU A 246 -17.31 -19.12 27.61
N HIS A 247 -16.13 -19.63 27.98
CA HIS A 247 -15.93 -20.35 29.24
C HIS A 247 -15.26 -19.50 30.34
N PHE A 248 -14.56 -18.43 29.98
CA PHE A 248 -13.74 -17.63 30.90
C PHE A 248 -13.84 -16.13 30.61
N LYS A 249 -13.43 -15.30 31.57
CA LYS A 249 -13.29 -13.85 31.36
C LYS A 249 -11.84 -13.50 31.08
N PHE A 250 -11.58 -12.71 30.05
CA PHE A 250 -10.23 -12.22 29.76
C PHE A 250 -9.86 -11.02 30.63
N GLU A 251 -8.75 -11.13 31.36
CA GLU A 251 -8.15 -9.98 32.06
C GLU A 251 -7.01 -9.36 31.24
N TYR A 252 -6.20 -10.18 30.57
CA TYR A 252 -5.15 -9.72 29.66
C TYR A 252 -5.21 -10.47 28.34
N PHE A 253 -5.08 -9.75 27.23
CA PHE A 253 -5.00 -10.33 25.89
C PHE A 253 -3.92 -9.61 25.06
N VAL A 254 -2.85 -10.34 24.76
CA VAL A 254 -1.70 -9.89 23.97
C VAL A 254 -1.65 -10.70 22.67
N PRO A 255 -2.36 -10.28 21.62
CA PRO A 255 -2.31 -10.90 20.30
C PRO A 255 -1.08 -10.45 19.52
N PHE A 256 -0.51 -11.33 18.71
CA PHE A 256 0.60 -11.01 17.84
C PHE A 256 0.67 -11.95 16.63
N TYR A 257 1.40 -11.50 15.60
CA TYR A 257 1.56 -12.11 14.29
C TYR A 257 0.26 -12.25 13.49
N SER A 258 0.29 -11.86 12.21
CA SER A 258 -0.77 -12.10 11.23
C SER A 258 -0.25 -12.71 9.91
N LEU A 259 1.02 -12.42 9.59
CA LEU A 259 1.75 -12.81 8.39
C LEU A 259 3.18 -13.25 8.72
N ILE A 260 3.93 -12.42 9.45
CA ILE A 260 5.39 -12.57 9.64
C ILE A 260 5.75 -13.90 10.31
N GLY A 261 4.84 -14.44 11.12
CA GLY A 261 4.98 -15.75 11.77
C GLY A 261 5.23 -16.91 10.78
N ARG A 262 4.80 -16.80 9.52
CA ARG A 262 5.06 -17.80 8.45
C ARG A 262 6.43 -17.64 7.78
N ILE A 263 7.12 -16.53 8.04
CA ILE A 263 8.39 -16.17 7.42
C ILE A 263 9.56 -16.41 8.37
N ILE A 264 9.40 -16.04 9.64
CA ILE A 264 10.45 -16.15 10.68
C ILE A 264 10.41 -17.50 11.42
N ASP A 265 9.65 -18.46 10.90
CA ASP A 265 9.46 -19.78 11.51
C ASP A 265 10.67 -20.71 11.33
N ARG A 266 10.56 -21.92 11.85
CA ARG A 266 11.62 -22.94 11.78
C ARG A 266 11.90 -23.45 10.36
N PHE A 267 11.00 -23.20 9.41
CA PHE A 267 11.18 -23.66 8.03
C PHE A 267 12.07 -22.69 7.27
N PHE A 268 11.85 -21.38 7.42
CA PHE A 268 12.49 -20.37 6.58
C PHE A 268 13.34 -19.35 7.34
N GLY A 269 13.11 -19.19 8.64
CA GLY A 269 13.74 -18.13 9.44
C GLY A 269 15.27 -18.21 9.49
N TYR A 270 15.87 -19.40 9.32
CA TYR A 270 17.33 -19.55 9.32
C TYR A 270 18.02 -18.90 8.12
N ASN A 271 17.28 -18.56 7.07
CA ASN A 271 17.83 -17.95 5.86
C ASN A 271 18.12 -16.44 6.02
N TYR A 272 17.61 -15.82 7.08
CA TYR A 272 17.65 -14.37 7.28
C TYR A 272 18.88 -13.95 8.09
N ASN A 273 19.70 -13.07 7.51
CA ASN A 273 20.91 -12.55 8.13
C ASN A 273 20.59 -11.38 9.08
N VAL A 274 20.88 -11.55 10.37
CA VAL A 274 20.63 -10.54 11.40
C VAL A 274 21.89 -9.88 11.96
N ASP A 275 23.06 -10.10 11.36
CA ASP A 275 24.29 -9.43 11.77
C ASP A 275 24.27 -7.97 11.30
N ALA A 276 24.11 -7.03 12.23
CA ALA A 276 24.08 -5.60 11.93
C ALA A 276 25.40 -5.06 11.33
N ASN A 277 26.50 -5.81 11.42
CA ASN A 277 27.79 -5.42 10.83
C ASN A 277 27.97 -5.92 9.39
N ASP A 278 27.11 -6.82 8.91
CA ASP A 278 27.15 -7.31 7.54
C ASP A 278 26.37 -6.33 6.64
N PRO A 279 26.98 -5.73 5.60
CA PRO A 279 26.27 -4.85 4.68
C PRO A 279 25.15 -5.55 3.88
N ASN A 280 25.14 -6.89 3.83
CA ASN A 280 24.08 -7.70 3.18
C ASN A 280 23.08 -8.29 4.18
N ASN A 281 22.94 -7.69 5.37
CA ASN A 281 21.95 -8.12 6.35
C ASN A 281 20.50 -7.91 5.85
N ASP A 282 19.58 -8.65 6.46
CA ASP A 282 18.15 -8.63 6.14
C ASP A 282 17.32 -7.79 7.13
N LEU A 283 17.97 -6.93 7.93
CA LEU A 283 17.30 -6.20 9.02
C LEU A 283 16.21 -5.26 8.51
N ALA A 284 16.46 -4.54 7.42
CA ALA A 284 15.47 -3.63 6.83
C ALA A 284 14.23 -4.36 6.32
N LEU A 285 14.42 -5.56 5.74
CA LEU A 285 13.31 -6.42 5.31
C LEU A 285 12.51 -6.92 6.51
N LEU A 286 13.19 -7.45 7.53
CA LEU A 286 12.53 -7.92 8.77
C LEU A 286 11.77 -6.79 9.49
N ASP A 287 12.33 -5.59 9.53
CA ASP A 287 11.70 -4.40 10.10
C ASP A 287 10.44 -4.00 9.32
N HIS A 288 10.49 -4.07 7.98
CA HIS A 288 9.35 -3.79 7.12
C HIS A 288 8.24 -4.84 7.27
N LEU A 289 8.60 -6.13 7.33
CA LEU A 289 7.63 -7.21 7.55
C LEU A 289 6.93 -7.07 8.89
N TRP A 290 7.64 -6.67 9.95
CA TRP A 290 7.02 -6.38 11.23
C TRP A 290 6.08 -5.18 11.15
N TYR A 291 6.50 -4.09 10.50
CA TYR A 291 5.66 -2.92 10.29
C TYR A 291 4.34 -3.27 9.59
N MET A 292 4.39 -4.10 8.53
CA MET A 292 3.19 -4.57 7.84
C MET A 292 2.30 -5.41 8.75
N ASP A 293 2.89 -6.35 9.49
CA ASP A 293 2.16 -7.23 10.41
C ASP A 293 1.42 -6.43 11.50
N GLU A 294 2.10 -5.46 12.11
CA GLU A 294 1.55 -4.55 13.11
C GLU A 294 0.48 -3.61 12.51
N LEU A 295 0.69 -3.12 11.28
CA LEU A 295 -0.30 -2.31 10.57
C LEU A 295 -1.58 -3.12 10.33
N PHE A 296 -1.47 -4.36 9.84
CA PHE A 296 -2.65 -5.20 9.60
C PHE A 296 -3.37 -5.60 10.88
N LEU A 297 -2.64 -5.88 11.95
CA LEU A 297 -3.24 -6.14 13.26
C LEU A 297 -3.93 -4.89 13.83
N SER A 298 -3.26 -3.74 13.85
CA SER A 298 -3.81 -2.49 14.41
C SER A 298 -5.01 -1.95 13.64
N GLN A 299 -5.05 -2.12 12.31
CA GLN A 299 -6.20 -1.79 11.46
C GLN A 299 -7.28 -2.87 11.46
N LYS A 300 -7.09 -3.98 12.20
CA LYS A 300 -7.99 -5.14 12.21
C LYS A 300 -8.29 -5.66 10.80
N TYR A 301 -7.28 -5.63 9.94
CA TYR A 301 -7.40 -6.09 8.55
C TYR A 301 -7.12 -7.58 8.39
N LEU A 302 -6.21 -8.12 9.21
CA LEU A 302 -5.92 -9.55 9.32
C LEU A 302 -5.99 -10.00 10.78
N PRO A 303 -6.47 -11.24 11.04
CA PRO A 303 -6.57 -11.78 12.39
C PRO A 303 -5.19 -12.11 12.98
N PRO A 304 -5.05 -12.08 14.31
CA PRO A 304 -3.88 -12.61 14.98
C PRO A 304 -3.81 -14.13 14.84
N THR A 305 -2.61 -14.66 14.91
CA THR A 305 -2.33 -16.11 14.78
C THR A 305 -1.72 -16.69 16.05
N GLN A 306 -1.24 -15.84 16.97
CA GLN A 306 -0.73 -16.25 18.27
C GLN A 306 -1.20 -15.28 19.37
N MET A 307 -1.19 -15.76 20.61
CA MET A 307 -1.50 -14.94 21.78
C MET A 307 -0.73 -15.35 23.03
N PHE A 308 -0.53 -14.36 23.90
CA PHE A 308 -0.40 -14.57 25.34
C PHE A 308 -1.63 -13.99 26.03
N CYS A 309 -2.21 -14.72 26.97
CA CYS A 309 -3.34 -14.18 27.72
C CYS A 309 -3.41 -14.69 29.17
N LYS A 310 -4.17 -13.96 29.98
CA LYS A 310 -4.66 -14.40 31.29
C LYS A 310 -6.18 -14.34 31.24
N VAL A 311 -6.80 -15.51 31.38
CA VAL A 311 -8.23 -15.62 31.62
C VAL A 311 -8.49 -16.00 33.07
N VAL A 312 -9.66 -15.65 33.59
CA VAL A 312 -10.02 -15.83 34.99
C VAL A 312 -11.40 -16.47 35.14
N ASP A 313 -11.66 -16.94 36.35
CA ASP A 313 -12.94 -17.49 36.77
C ASP A 313 -14.11 -16.60 36.34
N PRO A 314 -15.07 -17.10 35.52
CA PRO A 314 -16.19 -16.30 35.04
C PRO A 314 -17.14 -15.84 36.17
N ARG A 315 -17.05 -16.46 37.36
CA ARG A 315 -17.82 -16.09 38.55
C ARG A 315 -17.36 -14.78 39.21
N LEU A 316 -16.21 -14.23 38.81
CA LEU A 316 -15.73 -12.94 39.31
C LEU A 316 -16.54 -11.78 38.71
N ASP A 317 -16.92 -10.81 39.54
CA ASP A 317 -17.57 -9.57 39.10
C ASP A 317 -16.52 -8.58 38.53
N GLU A 318 -16.93 -7.76 37.55
CA GLU A 318 -16.13 -6.64 37.00
C GLU A 318 -14.68 -6.97 36.60
N VAL A 319 -14.47 -7.81 35.58
CA VAL A 319 -13.15 -8.05 34.97
C VAL A 319 -12.96 -7.09 33.79
N ILE A 320 -11.90 -6.28 33.83
CA ILE A 320 -11.54 -5.34 32.77
C ILE A 320 -10.50 -5.99 31.85
N LEU A 321 -10.82 -6.06 30.55
CA LEU A 321 -9.90 -6.51 29.52
C LEU A 321 -8.75 -5.50 29.34
N LYS A 322 -7.51 -5.97 29.49
CA LYS A 322 -6.30 -5.23 29.11
C LYS A 322 -5.79 -5.78 27.78
N SER A 323 -6.00 -4.99 26.73
CA SER A 323 -5.45 -5.23 25.39
C SER A 323 -5.15 -3.89 24.73
N ARG A 324 -4.25 -3.89 23.73
CA ARG A 324 -3.88 -2.69 22.98
C ARG A 324 -4.81 -2.41 21.79
N ILE A 325 -5.16 -3.46 21.06
CA ILE A 325 -5.81 -3.35 19.74
C ILE A 325 -7.32 -3.59 19.84
N TYR A 326 -7.73 -4.51 20.71
CA TYR A 326 -9.10 -5.02 20.75
C TYR A 326 -9.84 -4.55 22.01
N LYS A 327 -11.08 -4.09 21.82
CA LYS A 327 -11.97 -3.70 22.92
C LYS A 327 -12.69 -4.92 23.51
N SER A 328 -12.84 -5.97 22.72
CA SER A 328 -13.31 -7.28 23.13
C SER A 328 -12.54 -8.36 22.38
N VAL A 329 -12.47 -9.57 22.93
CA VAL A 329 -11.70 -10.65 22.30
C VAL A 329 -12.38 -11.20 21.06
N GLU A 330 -13.71 -11.05 20.97
CA GLU A 330 -14.50 -11.42 19.79
C GLU A 330 -14.07 -10.65 18.55
N GLU A 331 -13.60 -9.41 18.70
CA GLU A 331 -13.08 -8.60 17.58
C GLU A 331 -11.82 -9.20 16.95
N ALA A 332 -11.10 -10.07 17.68
CA ALA A 332 -9.91 -10.77 17.20
C ALA A 332 -10.23 -12.17 16.62
N CYS A 333 -11.45 -12.67 16.80
CA CYS A 333 -11.89 -13.91 16.18
C CYS A 333 -12.03 -13.71 14.66
N TYR A 334 -11.59 -14.68 13.86
CA TYR A 334 -11.65 -14.57 12.39
C TYR A 334 -13.05 -14.23 11.86
N GLN A 335 -14.12 -14.68 12.54
CA GLN A 335 -15.50 -14.32 12.19
C GLN A 335 -15.74 -12.80 12.14
N HIS A 336 -15.12 -12.01 13.01
CA HIS A 336 -15.23 -10.55 12.97
C HIS A 336 -14.58 -9.94 11.73
N TYR A 337 -13.53 -10.58 11.19
CA TYR A 337 -12.90 -10.18 9.94
C TYR A 337 -13.73 -10.56 8.73
N LEU A 338 -14.64 -11.53 8.91
CA LEU A 338 -15.71 -11.80 7.96
C LEU A 338 -16.85 -10.78 8.10
N ASP A 339 -17.10 -10.20 9.28
CA ASP A 339 -18.22 -9.29 9.57
C ASP A 339 -17.89 -7.78 9.41
N VAL A 340 -16.64 -7.33 9.55
CA VAL A 340 -16.20 -5.95 9.18
C VAL A 340 -16.16 -5.78 7.66
N ALA A 341 -16.07 -6.89 6.93
CA ALA A 341 -16.40 -6.90 5.51
C ALA A 341 -17.90 -6.67 5.26
N VAL A 342 -18.76 -6.65 6.29
CA VAL A 342 -20.23 -6.61 6.23
C VAL A 342 -20.75 -5.35 6.91
N ASP A 343 -20.31 -4.19 6.42
CA ASP A 343 -21.31 -3.14 6.22
C ASP A 343 -22.20 -3.60 5.05
N LYS A 344 -23.50 -3.42 5.19
CA LYS A 344 -24.57 -4.22 4.56
C LYS A 344 -24.56 -4.27 3.02
N ASP A 345 -23.67 -5.07 2.42
CA ASP A 345 -23.78 -5.60 1.04
C ASP A 345 -22.94 -6.89 0.80
N TYR A 346 -22.32 -7.45 1.85
CA TYR A 346 -21.25 -8.46 1.71
C TYR A 346 -21.50 -9.83 2.36
N GLN A 347 -22.75 -10.23 2.61
CA GLN A 347 -23.05 -11.61 3.03
C GLN A 347 -23.98 -12.33 2.07
N LYS A 348 -23.39 -13.13 1.17
CA LYS A 348 -23.95 -14.41 0.70
C LYS A 348 -22.86 -15.31 0.10
N ILE A 349 -21.86 -15.71 0.90
CA ILE A 349 -20.97 -16.82 0.51
C ILE A 349 -20.61 -17.67 1.72
N PRO A 350 -21.05 -18.94 1.75
CA PRO A 350 -20.55 -19.90 2.71
C PRO A 350 -19.26 -20.55 2.17
N LEU A 351 -18.14 -20.36 2.86
CA LEU A 351 -16.90 -21.14 2.66
C LEU A 351 -16.89 -22.33 3.62
N THR A 352 -17.76 -23.29 3.35
CA THR A 352 -17.57 -24.69 3.75
C THR A 352 -17.39 -25.49 2.47
N ILE A 353 -16.14 -25.82 2.12
CA ILE A 353 -15.85 -26.91 1.17
C ILE A 353 -15.44 -28.11 2.01
N SER A 354 -16.46 -28.78 2.55
CA SER A 354 -16.43 -30.24 2.60
C SER A 354 -16.63 -30.73 1.16
N PRO A 355 -15.95 -31.78 0.69
CA PRO A 355 -16.33 -32.45 -0.55
C PRO A 355 -17.72 -33.07 -0.33
N SER A 356 -18.76 -32.27 -0.54
CA SER A 356 -20.13 -32.75 -0.57
C SER A 356 -20.31 -33.54 -1.86
N SER A 357 -20.18 -34.85 -1.69
CA SER A 357 -20.59 -35.89 -2.62
C SER A 357 -22.12 -35.87 -2.76
N GLN A 358 -22.68 -34.88 -3.45
CA GLN A 358 -24.06 -34.91 -3.93
C GLN A 358 -24.34 -33.76 -4.91
N GLY A 359 -24.35 -34.07 -6.22
CA GLY A 359 -24.91 -33.16 -7.22
C GLY A 359 -24.42 -33.36 -8.65
N PHE A 360 -23.19 -33.83 -8.85
CA PHE A 360 -22.66 -34.09 -10.20
C PHE A 360 -22.97 -35.52 -10.64
N ALA A 361 -23.21 -35.69 -11.94
CA ALA A 361 -23.45 -36.99 -12.57
C ALA A 361 -22.39 -38.00 -12.11
N ASN A 362 -22.84 -39.17 -11.63
CA ASN A 362 -22.06 -40.37 -11.28
C ASN A 362 -20.61 -40.13 -10.74
N PRO A 363 -20.35 -40.31 -9.42
CA PRO A 363 -19.02 -40.15 -8.81
C PRO A 363 -17.90 -41.07 -9.35
N GLU A 364 -18.21 -41.95 -10.31
CA GLU A 364 -17.28 -42.93 -10.87
C GLU A 364 -16.46 -42.43 -12.07
N ILE A 365 -16.68 -41.19 -12.58
CA ILE A 365 -15.97 -40.69 -13.78
C ILE A 365 -15.67 -39.18 -13.70
N LEU A 366 -14.98 -38.72 -12.65
CA LEU A 366 -14.37 -37.38 -12.66
C LEU A 366 -12.84 -37.53 -12.67
N THR A 367 -12.19 -36.89 -13.64
CA THR A 367 -10.74 -36.82 -13.72
C THR A 367 -10.24 -35.92 -12.58
N PRO A 368 -9.28 -36.36 -11.74
CA PRO A 368 -8.65 -35.48 -10.75
C PRO A 368 -8.17 -34.17 -11.39
N ILE A 369 -8.35 -33.03 -10.73
CA ILE A 369 -7.97 -31.72 -11.28
C ILE A 369 -6.48 -31.66 -11.62
N ASP A 370 -5.64 -32.43 -10.91
CA ASP A 370 -4.21 -32.55 -11.21
C ASP A 370 -3.91 -33.31 -12.52
N GLU A 371 -4.85 -34.10 -13.01
CA GLU A 371 -4.79 -34.81 -14.29
C GLU A 371 -5.48 -34.03 -15.42
N LEU A 372 -6.27 -32.98 -15.11
CA LEU A 372 -6.88 -32.04 -16.05
C LEU A 372 -5.87 -31.00 -16.55
N MET A 373 -4.86 -31.45 -17.29
CA MET A 373 -3.81 -30.59 -17.86
C MET A 373 -3.90 -30.54 -19.39
N PRO A 374 -3.97 -29.35 -20.02
CA PRO A 374 -3.90 -29.25 -21.46
C PRO A 374 -2.57 -29.81 -22.00
N PRO A 375 -2.58 -30.42 -23.21
CA PRO A 375 -1.36 -30.78 -23.92
C PRO A 375 -0.35 -29.63 -23.97
N GLN A 376 0.95 -29.95 -23.92
CA GLN A 376 2.02 -28.95 -23.91
C GLN A 376 1.88 -27.95 -25.07
N GLU A 377 1.54 -28.42 -26.27
CA GLU A 377 1.32 -27.58 -27.46
C GLU A 377 0.25 -26.49 -27.24
N LEU A 378 -0.84 -26.81 -26.53
CA LEU A 378 -1.88 -25.84 -26.20
C LEU A 378 -1.44 -24.89 -25.07
N ARG A 379 -0.60 -25.34 -24.14
CA ARG A 379 -0.06 -24.49 -23.07
C ARG A 379 0.94 -23.48 -23.62
N ASP A 380 1.80 -23.91 -24.52
CA ASP A 380 2.79 -23.05 -25.20
C ASP A 380 2.11 -21.94 -26.02
N HIS A 381 0.86 -22.16 -26.47
CA HIS A 381 0.06 -21.16 -27.17
C HIS A 381 -0.43 -20.01 -26.27
N VAL A 382 -0.66 -20.27 -24.97
CA VAL A 382 -1.16 -19.27 -23.99
C VAL A 382 -0.02 -18.42 -23.40
N GLY A 383 1.24 -18.85 -23.59
CA GLY A 383 2.44 -18.13 -23.18
C GLY A 383 3.43 -19.00 -22.41
N SER A 384 4.66 -18.50 -22.27
CA SER A 384 5.72 -19.17 -21.51
C SER A 384 5.55 -19.02 -19.99
N GLY A 385 6.00 -20.00 -19.23
CA GLY A 385 5.99 -19.99 -17.76
C GLY A 385 5.27 -21.19 -17.17
N ASP A 386 5.22 -21.27 -15.84
CA ASP A 386 4.48 -22.34 -15.16
C ASP A 386 2.97 -22.09 -15.29
N PHE A 387 2.31 -22.96 -16.05
CA PHE A 387 0.89 -22.85 -16.36
C PHE A 387 0.01 -22.86 -15.10
N LYS A 388 0.31 -23.71 -14.11
CA LYS A 388 -0.49 -23.81 -12.87
C LYS A 388 -0.23 -22.61 -11.97
N ALA A 389 1.03 -22.25 -11.75
CA ALA A 389 1.38 -21.14 -10.87
C ALA A 389 0.78 -19.81 -11.37
N ILE A 390 0.86 -19.55 -12.68
CA ILE A 390 0.26 -18.35 -13.27
C ILE A 390 -1.28 -18.38 -13.15
N GLY A 391 -1.92 -19.54 -13.37
CA GLY A 391 -3.36 -19.69 -13.17
C GLY A 391 -3.81 -19.38 -11.73
N ASN A 392 -3.09 -19.89 -10.73
CA ASN A 392 -3.35 -19.64 -9.31
C ASN A 392 -3.14 -18.18 -8.92
N ALA A 393 -2.07 -17.54 -9.42
CA ALA A 393 -1.81 -16.12 -9.18
C ALA A 393 -2.94 -15.24 -9.73
N ILE A 394 -3.45 -15.54 -10.93
CA ILE A 394 -4.59 -14.82 -11.52
C ILE A 394 -5.86 -15.06 -10.70
N LEU A 395 -6.13 -16.29 -10.24
CA LEU A 395 -7.24 -16.55 -9.31
C LEU A 395 -7.13 -15.68 -8.05
N GLY A 396 -5.94 -15.58 -7.46
CA GLY A 396 -5.67 -14.68 -6.33
C GLY A 396 -6.06 -13.23 -6.64
N HIS A 397 -5.71 -12.71 -7.81
CA HIS A 397 -6.12 -11.37 -8.22
C HIS A 397 -7.64 -11.25 -8.41
N LEU A 398 -8.29 -12.24 -9.03
CA LEU A 398 -9.75 -12.24 -9.21
C LEU A 398 -10.50 -12.20 -7.88
N ILE A 399 -10.03 -12.94 -6.87
CA ILE A 399 -10.63 -12.94 -5.53
C ILE A 399 -10.36 -11.60 -4.81
N ASN A 400 -9.10 -11.18 -4.74
CA ASN A 400 -8.71 -10.06 -3.86
C ASN A 400 -8.99 -8.69 -4.48
N LEU A 401 -8.73 -8.54 -5.78
CA LEU A 401 -8.89 -7.27 -6.49
C LEU A 401 -10.21 -7.23 -7.26
N GLY A 402 -10.61 -8.36 -7.84
CA GLY A 402 -11.88 -8.51 -8.54
C GLY A 402 -13.09 -8.67 -7.61
N GLU A 403 -12.86 -8.95 -6.33
CA GLU A 403 -13.92 -9.34 -5.38
C GLU A 403 -14.82 -10.43 -5.96
N LEU A 404 -14.21 -11.36 -6.71
CA LEU A 404 -14.91 -12.53 -7.21
C LEU A 404 -15.39 -13.34 -6.01
N MET A 405 -16.64 -13.77 -6.12
CA MET A 405 -17.41 -14.48 -5.13
C MET A 405 -17.62 -15.93 -5.63
N PRO A 406 -17.60 -17.01 -4.80
CA PRO A 406 -17.89 -18.37 -5.27
C PRO A 406 -19.21 -18.58 -6.02
N ASN A 407 -20.21 -17.73 -5.81
CA ASN A 407 -21.46 -17.73 -6.59
C ASN A 407 -21.49 -16.69 -7.71
N GLY A 408 -20.35 -16.04 -7.98
CA GLY A 408 -20.20 -15.00 -8.99
C GLY A 408 -20.14 -15.57 -10.40
N ARG A 409 -20.49 -14.71 -11.36
CA ARG A 409 -20.34 -14.97 -12.80
C ARG A 409 -19.09 -14.29 -13.30
N VAL A 410 -18.16 -15.08 -13.81
CA VAL A 410 -16.89 -14.60 -14.34
C VAL A 410 -16.80 -14.80 -15.85
N LEU A 411 -16.30 -13.78 -16.55
CA LEU A 411 -15.95 -13.84 -17.96
C LEU A 411 -14.42 -13.80 -18.13
N ASP A 412 -13.88 -14.78 -18.84
CA ASP A 412 -12.49 -14.83 -19.29
C ASP A 412 -12.41 -14.54 -20.80
N VAL A 413 -11.93 -13.34 -21.15
CA VAL A 413 -11.78 -12.90 -22.54
C VAL A 413 -10.40 -13.31 -23.02
N GLY A 414 -10.34 -14.22 -24.00
CA GLY A 414 -9.09 -14.84 -24.44
C GLY A 414 -8.64 -15.96 -23.51
N CYS A 415 -9.55 -16.88 -23.18
CA CYS A 415 -9.35 -17.89 -22.16
C CYS A 415 -8.31 -18.96 -22.51
N GLY A 416 -7.87 -19.02 -23.77
CA GLY A 416 -6.97 -20.04 -24.29
C GLY A 416 -7.47 -21.45 -23.96
N CYS A 417 -6.57 -22.30 -23.47
CA CYS A 417 -6.87 -23.66 -23.03
C CYS A 417 -7.28 -23.75 -21.54
N GLY A 418 -7.82 -22.66 -20.97
CA GLY A 418 -8.45 -22.68 -19.64
C GLY A 418 -7.47 -22.58 -18.47
N ARG A 419 -6.36 -21.84 -18.61
CA ARG A 419 -5.34 -21.67 -17.55
C ARG A 419 -5.95 -21.21 -16.21
N VAL A 420 -6.88 -20.27 -16.26
CA VAL A 420 -7.54 -19.70 -15.07
C VAL A 420 -8.83 -20.47 -14.75
N ALA A 421 -9.44 -21.15 -15.73
CA ALA A 421 -10.60 -22.00 -15.50
C ALA A 421 -10.28 -23.14 -14.52
N LEU A 422 -9.12 -23.80 -14.65
CA LEU A 422 -8.73 -24.93 -13.80
C LEU A 422 -8.76 -24.64 -12.29
N PRO A 423 -8.10 -23.60 -11.77
CA PRO A 423 -8.19 -23.27 -10.36
C PRO A 423 -9.57 -22.69 -9.98
N LEU A 424 -10.28 -22.03 -10.92
CA LEU A 424 -11.65 -21.55 -10.68
C LEU A 424 -12.66 -22.68 -10.44
N ILE A 425 -12.44 -23.88 -10.99
CA ILE A 425 -13.28 -25.07 -10.71
C ILE A 425 -13.32 -25.37 -9.21
N GLN A 426 -12.21 -25.15 -8.48
CA GLN A 426 -12.14 -25.39 -7.04
C GLN A 426 -12.76 -24.26 -6.21
N TYR A 427 -12.98 -23.10 -6.83
CA TYR A 427 -13.42 -21.89 -6.15
C TYR A 427 -14.91 -21.58 -6.37
N LEU A 428 -15.39 -21.69 -7.61
CA LEU A 428 -16.78 -21.41 -7.96
C LEU A 428 -17.67 -22.57 -7.50
N GLY A 429 -18.66 -22.25 -6.67
CA GLY A 429 -19.70 -23.19 -6.28
C GLY A 429 -20.69 -23.45 -7.42
N ILE A 430 -21.67 -24.33 -7.18
CA ILE A 430 -22.68 -24.70 -8.17
C ILE A 430 -23.55 -23.52 -8.65
N GLU A 431 -23.64 -22.45 -7.86
CA GLU A 431 -24.35 -21.21 -8.23
C GLU A 431 -23.48 -20.22 -9.00
N GLY A 432 -22.16 -20.39 -8.98
CA GLY A 432 -21.21 -19.60 -9.76
C GLY A 432 -21.06 -20.14 -11.17
N SER A 433 -20.62 -19.29 -12.11
CA SER A 433 -20.41 -19.70 -13.49
C SER A 433 -19.18 -19.05 -14.10
N TYR A 434 -18.48 -19.81 -14.93
CA TYR A 434 -17.38 -19.35 -15.75
C TYR A 434 -17.78 -19.40 -17.22
N GLU A 435 -17.60 -18.29 -17.91
CA GLU A 435 -17.75 -18.20 -19.36
C GLU A 435 -16.40 -17.77 -19.94
N GLY A 436 -15.87 -18.53 -20.89
CA GLY A 436 -14.62 -18.21 -21.59
C GLY A 436 -14.84 -18.17 -23.09
N PHE A 437 -14.18 -17.26 -23.79
CA PHE A 437 -14.07 -17.38 -25.24
C PHE A 437 -12.66 -17.07 -25.74
N ASP A 438 -12.29 -17.72 -26.85
CA ASP A 438 -11.00 -17.55 -27.49
C ASP A 438 -11.12 -17.76 -29.00
N ILE A 439 -10.16 -17.23 -29.75
CA ILE A 439 -10.06 -17.38 -31.20
C ILE A 439 -9.43 -18.72 -31.61
N HIS A 440 -8.65 -19.35 -30.71
CA HIS A 440 -7.97 -20.60 -30.98
C HIS A 440 -8.87 -21.82 -30.76
N ALA A 441 -9.52 -22.26 -31.84
CA ALA A 441 -10.48 -23.38 -31.82
C ALA A 441 -9.97 -24.66 -31.14
N PRO A 442 -8.71 -25.14 -31.35
CA PRO A 442 -8.21 -26.33 -30.67
C PRO A 442 -8.19 -26.20 -29.13
N SER A 443 -7.90 -25.01 -28.60
CA SER A 443 -7.92 -24.75 -27.16
C SER A 443 -9.34 -24.84 -26.60
N ILE A 444 -10.30 -24.25 -27.30
CA ILE A 444 -11.71 -24.28 -26.89
C ILE A 444 -12.29 -25.69 -26.96
N THR A 445 -12.01 -26.44 -28.03
CA THR A 445 -12.45 -27.85 -28.14
C THR A 445 -11.93 -28.66 -26.97
N TRP A 446 -10.66 -28.49 -26.60
CA TRP A 446 -10.10 -29.18 -25.42
C TRP A 446 -10.85 -28.79 -24.14
N CYS A 447 -11.11 -27.50 -23.91
CA CYS A 447 -11.87 -27.04 -22.74
C CYS A 447 -13.29 -27.62 -22.71
N GLN A 448 -13.98 -27.68 -23.85
CA GLN A 448 -15.34 -28.23 -23.93
C GLN A 448 -15.36 -29.74 -23.61
N GLU A 449 -14.42 -30.50 -24.18
CA GLU A 449 -14.34 -31.94 -24.00
C GLU A 449 -13.89 -32.35 -22.59
N ASN A 450 -12.99 -31.57 -21.96
CA ASN A 450 -12.35 -31.96 -20.70
C ASN A 450 -12.92 -31.22 -19.49
N ILE A 451 -13.31 -29.93 -19.63
CA ILE A 451 -13.83 -29.11 -18.54
C ILE A 451 -15.37 -29.06 -18.59
N SER A 452 -15.98 -28.54 -19.66
CA SER A 452 -17.46 -28.34 -19.71
C SER A 452 -18.24 -29.64 -19.55
N HIS A 453 -17.70 -30.76 -20.05
CA HIS A 453 -18.30 -32.09 -19.89
C HIS A 453 -18.44 -32.49 -18.41
N GLN A 454 -17.46 -32.12 -17.56
CA GLN A 454 -17.44 -32.46 -16.14
C GLN A 454 -18.07 -31.36 -15.27
N TYR A 455 -17.98 -30.10 -15.71
CA TYR A 455 -18.41 -28.91 -14.98
C TYR A 455 -19.36 -28.07 -15.86
N PRO A 456 -20.67 -28.35 -15.86
CA PRO A 456 -21.63 -27.69 -16.75
C PRO A 456 -21.77 -26.17 -16.54
N ASN A 457 -21.31 -25.64 -15.41
CA ASN A 457 -21.25 -24.21 -15.14
C ASN A 457 -19.98 -23.53 -15.68
N PHE A 458 -19.11 -24.27 -16.38
CA PHE A 458 -17.94 -23.77 -17.10
C PHE A 458 -18.16 -23.94 -18.60
N GLN A 459 -18.37 -22.84 -19.30
CA GLN A 459 -18.70 -22.83 -20.72
C GLN A 459 -17.61 -22.13 -21.52
N PHE A 460 -17.33 -22.65 -22.72
CA PHE A 460 -16.27 -22.15 -23.60
C PHE A 460 -16.79 -21.99 -25.02
N GLN A 461 -16.44 -20.89 -25.68
CA GLN A 461 -16.91 -20.56 -27.03
C GLN A 461 -15.78 -20.13 -27.96
N VAL A 462 -15.81 -20.62 -29.21
CA VAL A 462 -14.89 -20.16 -30.26
C VAL A 462 -15.40 -18.83 -30.80
N SER A 463 -14.51 -17.84 -30.89
CA SER A 463 -14.81 -16.52 -31.46
C SER A 463 -14.16 -16.39 -32.83
N ASP A 464 -14.95 -16.13 -33.87
CA ASP A 464 -14.48 -16.00 -35.26
C ASP A 464 -13.83 -14.64 -35.56
N ILE A 465 -12.83 -14.28 -34.75
CA ILE A 465 -12.15 -12.98 -34.83
C ILE A 465 -10.88 -13.12 -35.65
N TYR A 466 -10.70 -12.24 -36.64
CA TYR A 466 -9.50 -12.17 -37.45
C TYR A 466 -8.29 -11.74 -36.60
N SER A 467 -7.21 -12.51 -36.68
CA SER A 467 -5.90 -12.13 -36.17
C SER A 467 -4.84 -12.77 -37.05
N LYS A 468 -3.99 -11.95 -37.68
CA LYS A 468 -2.93 -12.43 -38.58
C LYS A 468 -2.03 -13.50 -37.94
N ARG A 469 -1.82 -13.45 -36.62
CA ARG A 469 -0.99 -14.40 -35.87
C ARG A 469 -1.76 -15.60 -35.34
N TYR A 470 -2.97 -15.40 -34.84
CA TYR A 470 -3.66 -16.40 -34.03
C TYR A 470 -4.89 -17.03 -34.70
N ASN A 471 -5.54 -16.32 -35.62
CA ASN A 471 -6.66 -16.81 -36.43
C ASN A 471 -6.73 -16.07 -37.79
N PRO A 472 -5.84 -16.40 -38.74
CA PRO A 472 -5.72 -15.66 -40.01
C PRO A 472 -6.91 -15.85 -40.95
N GLU A 473 -7.73 -16.88 -40.73
CA GLU A 473 -8.94 -17.16 -41.51
C GLU A 473 -10.21 -16.58 -40.87
N GLY A 474 -10.10 -15.87 -39.74
CA GLY A 474 -11.23 -15.27 -39.06
C GLY A 474 -11.96 -14.25 -39.94
N THR A 475 -13.29 -14.20 -39.84
CA THR A 475 -14.10 -13.36 -40.73
C THR A 475 -14.60 -12.06 -40.10
N ILE A 476 -14.48 -11.91 -38.78
CA ILE A 476 -14.94 -10.74 -38.02
C ILE A 476 -13.74 -9.95 -37.50
N GLU A 477 -13.68 -8.65 -37.76
CA GLU A 477 -12.65 -7.80 -37.15
C GLU A 477 -12.89 -7.65 -35.64
N ALA A 478 -11.81 -7.54 -34.85
CA ALA A 478 -11.94 -7.40 -33.40
C ALA A 478 -12.75 -6.15 -33.01
N SER A 479 -12.68 -5.08 -33.81
CA SER A 479 -13.47 -3.85 -33.66
C SER A 479 -14.97 -3.99 -34.01
N ASP A 480 -15.38 -5.11 -34.61
CA ASP A 480 -16.79 -5.41 -34.92
C ASP A 480 -17.35 -6.58 -34.08
N TYR A 481 -16.50 -7.28 -33.33
CA TYR A 481 -16.89 -8.47 -32.59
C TYR A 481 -17.72 -8.15 -31.33
N LYS A 482 -18.98 -8.58 -31.31
CA LYS A 482 -19.84 -8.45 -30.13
C LYS A 482 -19.64 -9.65 -29.20
N PHE A 483 -19.35 -9.41 -27.92
CA PHE A 483 -19.24 -10.48 -26.94
C PHE A 483 -20.58 -11.22 -26.83
N PRO A 484 -20.61 -12.57 -26.88
CA PRO A 484 -21.83 -13.36 -27.04
C PRO A 484 -22.68 -13.47 -25.77
N TYR A 485 -22.65 -12.43 -24.93
CA TYR A 485 -23.31 -12.40 -23.63
C TYR A 485 -24.25 -11.20 -23.49
N PRO A 486 -25.30 -11.32 -22.66
CA PRO A 486 -26.20 -10.21 -22.35
C PRO A 486 -25.49 -9.03 -21.68
N ASP A 487 -26.14 -7.88 -21.71
CA ASP A 487 -25.73 -6.71 -20.93
C ASP A 487 -25.83 -7.02 -19.42
N GLU A 488 -24.91 -6.49 -18.61
CA GLU A 488 -24.93 -6.59 -17.15
C GLU A 488 -25.08 -8.03 -16.62
N TYR A 489 -24.36 -8.96 -17.22
CA TYR A 489 -24.42 -10.38 -16.90
C TYR A 489 -23.35 -10.83 -15.90
N PHE A 490 -22.14 -10.29 -15.97
CA PHE A 490 -20.98 -10.76 -15.19
C PHE A 490 -20.69 -9.90 -13.97
N ASP A 491 -20.27 -10.55 -12.88
CA ASP A 491 -19.76 -9.90 -11.67
C ASP A 491 -18.30 -9.49 -11.85
N VAL A 492 -17.52 -10.34 -12.53
CA VAL A 492 -16.10 -10.09 -12.84
C VAL A 492 -15.81 -10.40 -14.32
N VAL A 493 -15.09 -9.52 -15.00
CA VAL A 493 -14.57 -9.75 -16.36
C VAL A 493 -13.05 -9.61 -16.35
N PHE A 494 -12.30 -10.57 -16.87
CA PHE A 494 -10.85 -10.43 -16.95
C PHE A 494 -10.28 -10.85 -18.29
N LEU A 495 -9.10 -10.33 -18.58
CA LEU A 495 -8.30 -10.72 -19.73
C LEU A 495 -6.82 -10.58 -19.38
N THR A 496 -6.07 -11.63 -19.68
CA THR A 496 -4.62 -11.66 -19.49
C THR A 496 -3.91 -11.74 -20.83
N SER A 497 -2.96 -10.84 -21.05
CA SER A 497 -2.21 -10.69 -22.30
C SER A 497 -3.07 -10.55 -23.55
N ILE A 498 -4.21 -9.85 -23.50
CA ILE A 498 -5.02 -9.55 -24.70
C ILE A 498 -4.82 -8.12 -25.16
N PHE A 499 -4.94 -7.13 -24.27
CA PHE A 499 -4.71 -5.73 -24.63
C PHE A 499 -3.30 -5.48 -25.16
N THR A 500 -2.34 -6.33 -24.81
CA THR A 500 -0.96 -6.32 -25.33
C THR A 500 -0.84 -6.73 -26.80
N HIS A 501 -1.93 -7.16 -27.44
CA HIS A 501 -1.98 -7.55 -28.86
C HIS A 501 -3.05 -6.82 -29.67
N LEU A 502 -3.94 -6.05 -29.04
CA LEU A 502 -4.95 -5.27 -29.74
C LEU A 502 -4.34 -3.96 -30.22
N LEU A 503 -4.81 -3.46 -31.36
CA LEU A 503 -4.58 -2.08 -31.79
C LEU A 503 -5.64 -1.16 -31.17
N PRO A 504 -5.44 0.17 -31.17
CA PRO A 504 -6.29 1.07 -30.38
C PRO A 504 -7.80 0.97 -30.65
N ASN A 505 -8.23 0.81 -31.90
CA ASN A 505 -9.65 0.69 -32.24
C ASN A 505 -10.26 -0.61 -31.69
N ASP A 506 -9.51 -1.70 -31.74
CA ASP A 506 -9.96 -3.02 -31.26
C ASP A 506 -10.00 -3.03 -29.72
N LEU A 507 -8.98 -2.44 -29.08
CA LEU A 507 -8.93 -2.28 -27.62
C LEU A 507 -10.12 -1.45 -27.12
N GLU A 508 -10.42 -0.33 -27.79
CA GLU A 508 -11.55 0.52 -27.46
C GLU A 508 -12.88 -0.24 -27.58
N HIS A 509 -13.07 -1.00 -28.66
CA HIS A 509 -14.27 -1.80 -28.84
C HIS A 509 -14.41 -2.89 -27.77
N TYR A 510 -13.34 -3.63 -27.48
CA TYR A 510 -13.32 -4.64 -26.41
C TYR A 510 -13.66 -4.02 -25.06
N LEU A 511 -13.10 -2.86 -24.72
CA LEU A 511 -13.41 -2.18 -23.47
C LEU A 511 -14.88 -1.74 -23.40
N SER A 512 -15.48 -1.40 -24.54
CA SER A 512 -16.91 -1.10 -24.63
C SER A 512 -17.78 -2.34 -24.37
N GLU A 513 -17.40 -3.49 -24.90
CA GLU A 513 -18.10 -4.75 -24.70
C GLU A 513 -17.94 -5.29 -23.27
N ILE A 514 -16.74 -5.15 -22.69
CA ILE A 514 -16.48 -5.44 -21.27
C ILE A 514 -17.41 -4.59 -20.40
N ALA A 515 -17.46 -3.28 -20.63
CA ALA A 515 -18.37 -2.41 -19.89
C ALA A 515 -19.85 -2.75 -20.14
N ARG A 516 -20.23 -3.28 -21.31
CA ARG A 516 -21.59 -3.71 -21.60
C ARG A 516 -21.97 -4.93 -20.77
N VAL A 517 -21.15 -5.98 -20.80
CA VAL A 517 -21.46 -7.28 -20.18
C VAL A 517 -21.21 -7.30 -18.67
N LEU A 518 -20.38 -6.41 -18.14
CA LEU A 518 -20.14 -6.27 -16.70
C LEU A 518 -21.36 -5.66 -16.01
N LYS A 519 -21.76 -6.19 -14.85
CA LYS A 519 -22.80 -5.59 -14.00
C LYS A 519 -22.32 -4.24 -13.48
N THR A 520 -23.27 -3.34 -13.24
CA THR A 520 -22.99 -2.16 -12.41
C THR A 520 -22.49 -2.61 -11.03
N GLY A 521 -21.39 -2.04 -10.55
CA GLY A 521 -20.66 -2.49 -9.35
C GLY A 521 -19.70 -3.66 -9.60
N GLY A 522 -19.80 -4.37 -10.73
CA GLY A 522 -18.88 -5.43 -11.13
C GLY A 522 -17.50 -4.89 -11.47
N ARG A 523 -16.48 -5.76 -11.41
CA ARG A 523 -15.07 -5.39 -11.63
C ARG A 523 -14.46 -6.04 -12.86
N CYS A 524 -13.50 -5.36 -13.48
CA CYS A 524 -12.65 -5.96 -14.50
C CYS A 524 -11.17 -5.89 -14.15
N LEU A 525 -10.43 -6.94 -14.53
CA LEU A 525 -8.98 -7.07 -14.34
C LEU A 525 -8.31 -7.28 -15.69
N ILE A 526 -7.44 -6.34 -16.08
CA ILE A 526 -6.91 -6.29 -17.44
C ILE A 526 -5.42 -6.02 -17.40
N THR A 527 -4.64 -6.89 -18.02
CA THR A 527 -3.19 -6.69 -18.15
C THR A 527 -2.85 -5.90 -19.42
N VAL A 528 -1.91 -4.96 -19.32
CA VAL A 528 -1.49 -4.04 -20.39
C VAL A 528 -0.02 -3.64 -20.20
N PHE A 529 0.61 -3.08 -21.25
CA PHE A 529 1.91 -2.39 -21.13
C PHE A 529 1.67 -0.87 -21.14
N LEU A 530 1.96 -0.19 -20.03
CA LEU A 530 1.73 1.24 -19.85
C LEU A 530 3.01 2.04 -20.05
N LEU A 531 2.98 2.95 -21.02
CA LEU A 531 4.02 3.95 -21.24
C LEU A 531 3.73 5.16 -20.34
N ASN A 532 4.57 5.29 -19.32
CA ASN A 532 4.69 6.44 -18.42
C ASN A 532 6.17 6.84 -18.24
N GLU A 533 6.42 7.95 -17.55
CA GLU A 533 7.79 8.50 -17.39
C GLU A 533 8.79 7.48 -16.86
N GLU A 534 8.38 6.65 -15.89
CA GLU A 534 9.23 5.63 -15.29
C GLU A 534 9.57 4.52 -16.29
N SER A 535 8.55 3.93 -16.94
CA SER A 535 8.75 2.84 -17.91
C SER A 535 9.64 3.26 -19.09
N LEU A 536 9.46 4.48 -19.61
CA LEU A 536 10.27 5.04 -20.69
C LEU A 536 11.74 5.26 -20.25
N SER A 537 11.93 5.73 -19.02
CA SER A 537 13.26 5.94 -18.44
C SER A 537 14.01 4.60 -18.26
N LEU A 538 13.33 3.60 -17.70
CA LEU A 538 13.90 2.27 -17.48
C LEU A 538 14.23 1.56 -18.80
N MET A 539 13.38 1.67 -19.81
CA MET A 539 13.66 1.13 -21.14
C MET A 539 14.91 1.75 -21.77
N THR A 540 15.16 3.06 -21.55
CA THR A 540 16.34 3.77 -22.06
C THR A 540 17.63 3.32 -21.38
N ILE A 541 17.59 3.05 -20.06
CA ILE A 541 18.72 2.52 -19.30
C ILE A 541 19.00 1.06 -19.68
N ALA A 542 17.94 0.27 -19.85
CA ALA A 542 18.00 -1.15 -20.14
C ALA A 542 18.49 -1.48 -21.56
N SER A 543 18.38 -0.53 -22.52
CA SER A 543 19.01 -0.65 -23.86
C SER A 543 20.52 -0.92 -23.83
N ASN A 544 21.20 -0.66 -22.71
CA ASN A 544 22.63 -0.96 -22.53
C ASN A 544 22.93 -2.33 -21.91
N ASN A 545 21.95 -3.01 -21.27
CA ASN A 545 22.20 -4.22 -20.45
C ASN A 545 21.33 -5.46 -20.75
N LEU A 546 20.24 -5.38 -21.54
CA LEU A 546 19.29 -6.49 -21.73
C LEU A 546 19.50 -7.32 -23.01
N VAL A 547 20.72 -7.39 -23.56
CA VAL A 547 20.98 -8.13 -24.82
C VAL A 547 20.97 -9.66 -24.64
N GLU A 548 21.00 -10.19 -23.42
CA GLU A 548 21.24 -11.64 -23.18
C GLU A 548 19.99 -12.54 -23.02
N ALA A 549 18.75 -12.02 -22.96
CA ALA A 549 17.57 -12.84 -22.59
C ALA A 549 16.53 -13.14 -23.71
N GLY A 550 16.83 -12.85 -24.98
CA GLY A 550 16.13 -13.47 -26.12
C GLY A 550 14.74 -12.95 -26.52
N TYR A 551 14.11 -12.02 -25.82
CA TYR A 551 12.95 -11.25 -26.32
C TYR A 551 13.06 -9.78 -25.89
N GLN A 552 13.32 -8.90 -26.86
CA GLN A 552 13.48 -7.47 -26.63
C GLN A 552 12.14 -6.74 -26.83
N LEU A 553 11.45 -6.41 -25.72
CA LEU A 553 10.34 -5.45 -25.72
C LEU A 553 10.92 -4.03 -25.73
N THR A 554 11.10 -3.48 -26.93
CA THR A 554 11.70 -2.15 -27.13
C THR A 554 10.68 -1.07 -27.42
N PHE A 555 9.50 -1.45 -27.92
CA PHE A 555 8.44 -0.54 -28.38
C PHE A 555 8.96 0.65 -29.21
N LYS A 556 10.00 0.40 -30.02
CA LYS A 556 10.75 1.44 -30.75
C LYS A 556 9.95 2.18 -31.81
N TYR A 557 8.79 1.66 -32.22
CA TYR A 557 7.90 2.29 -33.20
C TYR A 557 6.73 2.95 -32.49
N ASN A 558 6.89 4.24 -32.18
CA ASN A 558 5.90 5.05 -31.45
C ASN A 558 4.97 5.81 -32.43
N TYR A 559 3.66 5.75 -32.19
CA TYR A 559 2.60 6.38 -32.98
C TYR A 559 1.78 7.42 -32.19
N GLY A 560 2.36 7.96 -31.12
CA GLY A 560 1.73 8.95 -30.23
C GLY A 560 1.23 8.29 -28.95
N TYR A 561 -0.03 7.85 -28.94
CA TYR A 561 -0.69 7.28 -27.75
C TYR A 561 -0.54 5.75 -27.64
N TYR A 562 0.19 5.13 -28.56
CA TYR A 562 0.59 3.73 -28.49
C TYR A 562 1.91 3.51 -29.23
N ALA A 563 2.61 2.43 -28.91
CA ALA A 563 3.83 2.02 -29.57
C ALA A 563 3.84 0.50 -29.78
N VAL A 564 4.53 0.05 -30.82
CA VAL A 564 4.63 -1.38 -31.15
C VAL A 564 6.08 -1.84 -31.22
N ASN A 565 6.30 -3.12 -30.97
CA ASN A 565 7.65 -3.68 -31.00
C ASN A 565 8.19 -3.92 -32.42
N ASP A 566 7.32 -4.31 -33.36
CA ASP A 566 7.64 -4.52 -34.78
C ASP A 566 6.58 -3.86 -35.69
N ALA A 567 7.01 -2.97 -36.58
CA ALA A 567 6.09 -2.29 -37.52
C ALA A 567 5.49 -3.22 -38.58
N ASN A 568 6.08 -4.39 -38.86
CA ASN A 568 5.55 -5.37 -39.82
C ASN A 568 4.50 -6.31 -39.21
N ILE A 569 4.51 -6.42 -37.88
CA ILE A 569 3.56 -7.20 -37.09
C ILE A 569 3.14 -6.32 -35.88
N PRO A 570 2.36 -5.25 -36.10
CA PRO A 570 1.99 -4.32 -35.04
C PRO A 570 1.33 -5.00 -33.82
N GLU A 571 0.48 -5.98 -34.05
CA GLU A 571 -0.21 -6.80 -33.04
C GLU A 571 0.73 -7.77 -32.27
N GLY A 572 2.02 -7.82 -32.63
CA GLY A 572 2.99 -8.70 -32.00
C GLY A 572 3.26 -8.34 -30.52
N ALA A 573 3.27 -7.05 -30.20
CA ALA A 573 3.27 -6.50 -28.84
C ALA A 573 2.98 -4.99 -28.91
N VAL A 574 1.96 -4.54 -28.19
CA VAL A 574 1.48 -3.16 -28.17
C VAL A 574 1.53 -2.60 -26.76
N ALA A 575 2.16 -1.43 -26.61
CA ALA A 575 2.15 -0.64 -25.38
C ALA A 575 1.39 0.67 -25.60
N TYR A 576 0.79 1.19 -24.54
CA TYR A 576 -0.12 2.32 -24.60
C TYR A 576 0.30 3.43 -23.68
N ASP A 577 0.11 4.68 -24.11
CA ASP A 577 0.18 5.81 -23.21
C ASP A 577 -0.81 5.62 -22.05
N GLU A 578 -0.33 5.83 -20.81
CA GLU A 578 -1.13 5.56 -19.62
C GLU A 578 -2.39 6.46 -19.56
N ASN A 579 -2.25 7.73 -19.95
CA ASN A 579 -3.37 8.66 -19.96
C ASN A 579 -4.43 8.26 -21.00
N PHE A 580 -4.02 7.75 -22.16
CA PHE A 580 -4.94 7.20 -23.16
C PHE A 580 -5.80 6.07 -22.55
N ILE A 581 -5.17 5.12 -21.86
CA ILE A 581 -5.89 4.00 -21.22
C ILE A 581 -6.84 4.51 -20.12
N GLN A 582 -6.38 5.36 -19.21
CA GLN A 582 -7.24 5.91 -18.16
C GLN A 582 -8.46 6.66 -18.73
N ASN A 583 -8.26 7.41 -19.82
CA ASN A 583 -9.32 8.13 -20.51
C ASN A 583 -10.36 7.20 -21.15
N LEU A 584 -9.92 6.05 -21.65
CA LEU A 584 -10.76 5.06 -22.31
C LEU A 584 -11.63 4.30 -21.30
N TYR A 585 -11.07 3.92 -20.15
CA TYR A 585 -11.84 3.34 -19.04
C TYR A 585 -12.95 4.30 -18.58
N LYS A 586 -12.60 5.58 -18.39
CA LYS A 586 -13.57 6.63 -18.06
C LYS A 586 -14.67 6.77 -19.12
N LYS A 587 -14.33 6.66 -20.41
CA LYS A 587 -15.31 6.72 -21.51
C LYS A 587 -16.39 5.65 -21.36
N PHE A 588 -16.02 4.45 -20.91
CA PHE A 588 -16.94 3.32 -20.74
C PHE A 588 -17.44 3.14 -19.31
N ARG A 589 -17.33 4.17 -18.46
CA ARG A 589 -17.80 4.17 -17.05
C ARG A 589 -17.15 3.09 -16.20
N LEU A 590 -15.94 2.69 -16.56
CA LEU A 590 -15.08 1.86 -15.74
C LEU A 590 -14.17 2.80 -14.94
N SER A 591 -14.30 2.79 -13.62
CA SER A 591 -13.48 3.58 -12.72
C SER A 591 -12.29 2.74 -12.28
N ILE A 592 -11.09 3.12 -12.69
CA ILE A 592 -9.86 2.43 -12.30
C ILE A 592 -9.67 2.57 -10.78
N LEU A 593 -9.51 1.45 -10.10
CA LEU A 593 -9.17 1.38 -8.68
C LEU A 593 -7.67 1.62 -8.53
N GLN A 594 -7.29 2.52 -7.63
CA GLN A 594 -5.90 2.86 -7.35
C GLN A 594 -5.37 2.03 -6.16
N PRO A 595 -4.06 1.72 -6.14
CA PRO A 595 -3.07 2.02 -7.18
C PRO A 595 -3.16 1.09 -8.40
N ILE A 596 -2.73 1.55 -9.58
CA ILE A 596 -2.42 0.65 -10.71
C ILE A 596 -1.27 -0.29 -10.30
N HIS A 597 -1.39 -1.57 -10.62
CA HIS A 597 -0.37 -2.57 -10.28
C HIS A 597 0.68 -2.66 -11.38
N TYR A 598 1.75 -1.88 -11.28
CA TYR A 598 2.79 -1.82 -12.31
C TYR A 598 3.66 -3.09 -12.38
N GLY A 599 3.99 -3.51 -13.61
CA GLY A 599 4.70 -4.75 -13.93
C GLY A 599 6.21 -4.59 -14.13
N SER A 600 6.94 -5.71 -14.17
CA SER A 600 8.41 -5.76 -14.31
C SER A 600 8.92 -5.65 -15.75
N TRP A 601 8.04 -5.69 -16.76
CA TRP A 601 8.39 -5.78 -18.18
C TRP A 601 9.35 -4.69 -18.71
N CYS A 602 9.37 -3.50 -18.11
CA CYS A 602 10.27 -2.40 -18.50
C CYS A 602 11.63 -2.42 -17.77
N GLY A 603 11.90 -3.42 -16.92
CA GLY A 603 13.09 -3.52 -16.07
C GLY A 603 12.90 -3.02 -14.63
N ARG A 604 11.64 -2.85 -14.19
CA ARG A 604 11.29 -2.38 -12.85
C ARG A 604 11.64 -3.44 -11.79
N GLN A 605 12.40 -3.04 -10.75
CA GLN A 605 12.92 -3.95 -9.71
C GLN A 605 11.87 -4.32 -8.64
N LEU A 606 10.92 -3.42 -8.39
CA LEU A 606 9.82 -3.62 -7.44
C LEU A 606 8.51 -3.65 -8.23
N ALA A 607 8.05 -4.85 -8.60
CA ALA A 607 6.80 -5.06 -9.32
C ALA A 607 6.09 -6.31 -8.77
N SER A 608 4.76 -6.26 -8.72
CA SER A 608 3.92 -7.36 -8.21
C SER A 608 3.43 -8.30 -9.33
N THR A 609 3.62 -7.91 -10.58
CA THR A 609 3.16 -8.61 -11.79
C THR A 609 4.20 -8.53 -12.92
N GLY A 610 4.09 -9.37 -13.93
CA GLY A 610 4.95 -9.28 -15.13
C GLY A 610 4.57 -8.10 -16.04
N GLN A 611 3.29 -7.98 -16.36
CA GLN A 611 2.69 -6.87 -17.12
C GLN A 611 1.98 -5.92 -16.14
N ASP A 612 1.68 -4.68 -16.55
CA ASP A 612 0.87 -3.80 -15.70
C ASP A 612 -0.57 -4.36 -15.61
N LEU A 613 -1.17 -4.33 -14.43
CA LEU A 613 -2.52 -4.83 -14.17
C LEU A 613 -3.42 -3.67 -13.73
N ILE A 614 -4.48 -3.43 -14.49
CA ILE A 614 -5.52 -2.45 -14.19
C ILE A 614 -6.74 -3.17 -13.64
N VAL A 615 -7.21 -2.71 -12.49
CA VAL A 615 -8.46 -3.13 -11.87
C VAL A 615 -9.45 -1.98 -11.98
N ALA A 616 -10.68 -2.21 -12.46
CA ALA A 616 -11.67 -1.16 -12.57
C ALA A 616 -13.08 -1.64 -12.21
N VAL A 617 -13.93 -0.74 -11.73
CA VAL A 617 -15.34 -1.00 -11.36
C VAL A 617 -16.31 -0.25 -12.27
N LYS A 618 -17.41 -0.88 -12.67
CA LYS A 618 -18.46 -0.23 -13.47
C LYS A 618 -19.37 0.64 -12.59
N ALA A 619 -19.43 1.95 -12.87
CA ALA A 619 -20.21 2.91 -12.09
C ALA A 619 -21.72 2.92 -12.41
N GLU A 620 -22.56 3.30 -11.43
CA GLU A 620 -24.02 3.43 -11.59
C GLU A 620 -24.44 4.47 -12.64
N ARG A 621 -25.56 4.19 -13.32
CA ARG A 621 -26.26 5.14 -14.20
C ARG A 621 -27.18 6.03 -13.36
N ASN A 622 -26.70 7.15 -12.83
CA ASN A 622 -27.64 8.14 -12.28
C ASN A 622 -28.08 9.23 -13.28
N ILE A 623 -29.41 9.28 -13.37
CA ILE A 623 -30.33 10.22 -13.98
C ILE A 623 -30.08 11.65 -13.46
N ASN A 624 -30.40 12.64 -14.30
CA ASN A 624 -30.44 14.07 -13.97
C ASN A 624 -30.86 14.37 -12.52
N PHE A 625 -30.05 15.12 -11.79
CA PHE A 625 -30.49 15.82 -10.58
C PHE A 625 -30.67 17.32 -10.87
N PRO A 626 -31.89 17.85 -10.74
CA PRO A 626 -32.12 19.28 -10.63
C PRO A 626 -31.78 19.77 -9.22
N SER A 627 -31.46 21.06 -9.13
CA SER A 627 -31.21 21.82 -7.91
C SER A 627 -32.39 21.73 -6.93
N GLU A 628 -32.15 21.31 -5.69
CA GLU A 628 -32.67 21.97 -4.48
C GLU A 628 -32.11 21.35 -3.19
N SER A 629 -31.86 22.23 -2.23
CA SER A 629 -31.25 22.02 -0.91
C SER A 629 -32.12 21.24 0.08
N ILE A 630 -31.52 20.42 0.93
CA ILE A 630 -32.12 19.96 2.21
C ILE A 630 -31.13 20.26 3.37
N PRO A 631 -31.57 20.83 4.50
CA PRO A 631 -30.68 21.32 5.54
C PRO A 631 -30.35 20.25 6.60
N LEU A 632 -29.08 20.24 7.02
CA LEU A 632 -28.56 19.53 8.17
C LEU A 632 -29.10 20.10 9.49
N ARG A 633 -29.67 19.25 10.35
CA ARG A 633 -29.70 19.48 11.80
C ARG A 633 -29.54 18.19 12.59
N LEU A 634 -28.48 18.23 13.42
CA LEU A 634 -28.32 17.68 14.77
C LEU A 634 -28.24 16.15 14.90
N ILE A 635 -27.08 15.65 15.31
CA ILE A 635 -26.72 15.38 16.72
C ILE A 635 -25.18 15.48 16.84
N GLN A 636 -24.71 16.37 17.72
CA GLN A 636 -23.36 16.42 18.28
C GLN A 636 -23.53 16.15 19.76
N GLU A 637 -22.77 15.20 20.33
CA GLU A 637 -22.26 15.29 21.71
C GLU A 637 -21.09 14.29 21.90
N ASP A 638 -19.93 14.89 22.15
CA ASP A 638 -18.75 14.50 22.96
C ASP A 638 -17.95 13.20 22.73
N LEU A 639 -16.85 13.36 21.98
CA LEU A 639 -15.61 12.57 22.09
C LEU A 639 -14.42 13.52 22.39
N PRO A 640 -13.40 13.11 23.16
CA PRO A 640 -12.24 13.94 23.47
C PRO A 640 -11.46 14.31 22.20
N ALA A 641 -11.08 15.58 22.11
CA ALA A 641 -10.17 16.08 21.08
C ALA A 641 -8.86 15.27 21.13
N ASP A 642 -8.53 14.64 20.00
CA ASP A 642 -7.20 14.19 19.54
C ASP A 642 -7.29 12.81 18.85
N VAL A 643 -8.21 12.66 17.88
CA VAL A 643 -8.19 11.54 16.90
C VAL A 643 -8.60 12.04 15.51
N ALA A 644 -7.67 11.86 14.57
CA ALA A 644 -7.79 11.77 13.11
C ALA A 644 -9.06 12.36 12.44
N ILE A 645 -8.89 13.48 11.73
CA ILE A 645 -9.76 13.85 10.61
C ILE A 645 -9.42 12.90 9.46
N LEU A 646 -10.22 11.86 9.26
CA LEU A 646 -10.18 11.02 8.06
C LEU A 646 -11.00 11.66 6.93
N ASP A 647 -10.51 11.44 5.71
CA ASP A 647 -10.93 12.03 4.44
C ASP A 647 -12.44 12.09 4.22
N GLN A 648 -12.96 13.31 4.17
CA GLN A 648 -14.28 13.56 3.57
C GLN A 648 -14.16 13.47 2.05
N PRO A 649 -15.12 12.82 1.35
CA PRO A 649 -15.12 12.80 -0.10
C PRO A 649 -15.17 14.23 -0.65
N LYS A 650 -14.30 14.54 -1.63
CA LYS A 650 -14.34 15.82 -2.35
C LYS A 650 -15.75 16.03 -2.90
N ALA A 651 -16.35 17.19 -2.66
CA ALA A 651 -17.68 17.52 -3.18
C ALA A 651 -17.76 17.44 -4.71
N PHE A 652 -16.63 17.66 -5.40
CA PHE A 652 -16.51 17.60 -6.85
C PHE A 652 -15.19 16.96 -7.27
N THR A 653 -15.23 16.09 -8.27
CA THR A 653 -14.04 15.44 -8.84
C THR A 653 -13.16 16.43 -9.59
N ASP A 654 -11.88 16.14 -9.74
CA ASP A 654 -10.96 16.97 -10.53
C ASP A 654 -11.44 17.08 -12.00
N GLY A 655 -11.36 18.27 -12.59
CA GLY A 655 -11.94 18.57 -13.90
C GLY A 655 -13.47 18.74 -13.92
N HIS A 656 -14.15 18.70 -12.77
CA HIS A 656 -15.55 19.11 -12.64
C HIS A 656 -15.66 20.65 -12.67
N PHE A 657 -16.82 21.17 -13.09
CA PHE A 657 -17.08 22.61 -13.18
C PHE A 657 -16.79 23.39 -11.87
N TYR A 658 -17.09 22.78 -10.71
CA TYR A 658 -16.82 23.36 -9.39
C TYR A 658 -15.47 22.93 -8.78
N SER A 659 -14.66 22.16 -9.52
CA SER A 659 -13.30 21.84 -9.10
C SER A 659 -12.35 22.98 -9.50
N PRO A 660 -11.41 23.38 -8.63
CA PRO A 660 -10.36 24.30 -9.01
C PRO A 660 -9.36 23.69 -10.00
N ILE A 661 -9.39 22.35 -10.20
CA ILE A 661 -8.54 21.64 -11.15
C ILE A 661 -9.24 21.61 -12.51
N PRO A 662 -8.65 22.19 -13.58
CA PRO A 662 -9.28 22.28 -14.88
C PRO A 662 -9.40 20.92 -15.57
N ASN A 663 -10.40 20.80 -16.44
CA ASN A 663 -10.58 19.62 -17.27
C ASN A 663 -9.62 19.64 -18.47
N ILE A 664 -8.60 18.77 -18.48
CA ILE A 664 -7.60 18.73 -19.55
C ILE A 664 -8.22 18.55 -20.95
N ARG A 665 -9.31 17.80 -21.08
CA ARG A 665 -9.99 17.63 -22.39
C ARG A 665 -10.64 18.92 -22.87
N ASP A 666 -11.19 19.73 -21.96
CA ASP A 666 -11.78 21.03 -22.33
C ASP A 666 -10.70 22.06 -22.65
N LEU A 667 -9.54 21.97 -21.99
CA LEU A 667 -8.37 22.77 -22.34
C LEU A 667 -7.83 22.38 -23.72
N GLN A 668 -7.66 21.09 -24.02
CA GLN A 668 -7.19 20.59 -25.32
C GLN A 668 -8.13 20.98 -26.47
N LYS A 669 -9.45 20.89 -26.27
CA LYS A 669 -10.44 21.35 -27.28
C LYS A 669 -10.32 22.84 -27.59
N ASN A 670 -9.90 23.64 -26.61
CA ASN A 670 -9.77 25.08 -26.73
C ASN A 670 -8.30 25.51 -26.81
N GLU A 671 -7.37 24.60 -27.12
CA GLU A 671 -5.94 24.84 -26.99
C GLU A 671 -5.49 26.04 -27.84
N ALA A 672 -5.92 26.07 -29.11
CA ALA A 672 -5.63 27.16 -30.03
C ALA A 672 -6.17 28.53 -29.56
N LYS A 673 -7.19 28.53 -28.68
CA LYS A 673 -7.75 29.74 -28.08
C LYS A 673 -7.02 30.13 -26.80
N ILE A 674 -6.65 29.16 -25.96
CA ILE A 674 -6.02 29.38 -24.64
C ILE A 674 -4.56 29.77 -24.82
N TRP A 675 -3.79 29.01 -25.60
CA TRP A 675 -2.38 29.28 -25.90
C TRP A 675 -2.22 29.93 -27.27
N SER A 676 -3.09 30.90 -27.57
CA SER A 676 -2.97 31.71 -28.78
C SER A 676 -1.76 32.65 -28.68
N ASN A 677 -1.22 33.09 -29.82
CA ASN A 677 -0.14 34.10 -29.87
C ASN A 677 -0.64 35.53 -29.59
N SER A 678 -1.78 35.69 -28.89
CA SER A 678 -2.31 37.00 -28.46
C SER A 678 -1.88 37.28 -27.03
N PHE A 679 -1.05 38.30 -26.86
CA PHE A 679 -0.42 38.66 -25.59
C PHE A 679 -0.94 40.00 -25.04
N ASP A 680 -2.14 40.40 -25.47
CA ASP A 680 -2.77 41.65 -25.04
C ASP A 680 -3.66 41.36 -23.83
N VAL A 681 -3.23 41.80 -22.65
CA VAL A 681 -4.01 41.71 -21.41
C VAL A 681 -4.50 43.09 -20.98
N LEU A 682 -5.78 43.18 -20.65
CA LEU A 682 -6.42 44.43 -20.28
C LEU A 682 -6.01 44.86 -18.87
N GLY A 683 -5.82 46.16 -18.66
CA GLY A 683 -5.71 46.77 -17.33
C GLY A 683 -4.34 46.64 -16.65
N ILE A 684 -3.34 46.01 -17.28
CA ILE A 684 -1.99 45.89 -16.73
C ILE A 684 -1.01 46.74 -17.53
N ASP A 685 -0.29 47.62 -16.83
CA ASP A 685 0.89 48.28 -17.37
C ASP A 685 2.13 47.45 -17.01
N PHE A 686 2.66 46.70 -17.99
CA PHE A 686 3.91 45.96 -17.83
C PHE A 686 5.15 46.84 -17.81
N ASN A 687 5.01 48.15 -18.02
CA ASN A 687 6.13 49.07 -18.07
C ASN A 687 7.18 48.63 -19.11
N ASP A 688 6.77 48.69 -20.38
CA ASP A 688 7.58 48.30 -21.53
C ASP A 688 8.94 49.02 -21.54
N ALA A 689 8.94 50.31 -21.17
CA ALA A 689 10.14 51.12 -21.05
C ALA A 689 11.13 50.56 -20.01
N SER A 690 10.65 50.06 -18.87
CA SER A 690 11.51 49.41 -17.86
C SER A 690 12.16 48.15 -18.39
N HIS A 691 11.42 47.31 -19.13
CA HIS A 691 11.97 46.11 -19.77
C HIS A 691 13.07 46.46 -20.77
N CYS A 692 12.82 47.40 -21.69
CA CYS A 692 13.83 47.85 -22.65
C CYS A 692 15.05 48.42 -21.93
N ASN A 693 14.85 49.23 -20.89
CA ASN A 693 15.94 49.81 -20.13
C ASN A 693 16.81 48.74 -19.46
N LEU A 694 16.19 47.76 -18.80
CA LEU A 694 16.90 46.67 -18.14
C LEU A 694 17.66 45.80 -19.14
N LEU A 695 17.00 45.35 -20.22
CA LEU A 695 17.62 44.47 -21.22
C LEU A 695 18.73 45.14 -22.02
N PHE A 696 18.57 46.42 -22.37
CA PHE A 696 19.47 47.11 -23.27
C PHE A 696 20.61 47.83 -22.53
N TYR A 697 20.33 48.44 -21.37
CA TYR A 697 21.32 49.26 -20.66
C TYR A 697 21.85 48.61 -19.38
N VAL A 698 21.02 47.90 -18.60
CA VAL A 698 21.42 47.44 -17.27
C VAL A 698 22.05 46.05 -17.28
N PHE A 699 21.34 45.04 -17.76
CA PHE A 699 21.79 43.65 -17.73
C PHE A 699 23.13 43.41 -18.46
N PRO A 700 23.40 44.05 -19.62
CA PRO A 700 24.70 43.91 -20.29
C PRO A 700 25.90 44.34 -19.44
N GLN A 701 25.71 45.19 -18.42
CA GLN A 701 26.80 45.61 -17.53
C GLN A 701 27.26 44.51 -16.57
N TYR A 702 26.44 43.48 -16.35
CA TYR A 702 26.70 42.44 -15.36
C TYR A 702 26.81 41.05 -15.98
N ILE A 703 26.09 40.79 -17.06
CA ILE A 703 25.88 39.42 -17.57
C ILE A 703 27.16 38.71 -18.02
N GLU A 704 28.23 39.44 -18.37
CA GLU A 704 29.53 38.87 -18.69
C GLU A 704 30.20 38.21 -17.47
N GLU A 705 29.81 38.59 -16.25
CA GLU A 705 30.30 38.00 -15.00
C GLU A 705 29.48 36.77 -14.56
N TYR A 706 28.45 36.37 -15.32
CA TYR A 706 27.68 35.16 -15.05
C TYR A 706 28.46 33.94 -15.57
N ASP A 707 29.17 33.26 -14.67
CA ASP A 707 30.14 32.19 -14.96
C ASP A 707 29.81 30.84 -14.30
N TYR A 708 28.52 30.57 -14.09
CA TYR A 708 28.06 29.35 -13.42
C TYR A 708 28.18 28.10 -14.31
N PRO A 709 28.55 26.94 -13.73
CA PRO A 709 28.70 25.70 -14.48
C PRO A 709 27.34 25.18 -14.98
N LEU A 710 27.36 24.42 -16.08
CA LEU A 710 26.16 23.74 -16.57
C LEU A 710 25.70 22.64 -15.61
N GLU A 711 26.65 21.89 -15.05
CA GLU A 711 26.41 20.72 -14.20
C GLU A 711 26.95 20.90 -12.77
N ALA A 712 26.46 20.09 -11.84
CA ALA A 712 26.83 20.15 -10.44
C ALA A 712 28.32 19.81 -10.23
N SER A 713 29.03 20.67 -9.49
CA SER A 713 30.40 20.37 -9.04
C SER A 713 30.45 19.75 -7.63
N ASN A 714 29.46 20.06 -6.80
CA ASN A 714 29.26 19.54 -5.44
C ASN A 714 27.85 19.94 -4.96
N GLU A 715 27.46 19.49 -3.76
CA GLU A 715 26.12 19.71 -3.18
C GLU A 715 25.77 21.18 -2.85
N ILE A 716 26.74 22.09 -2.76
CA ILE A 716 26.54 23.49 -2.31
C ILE A 716 26.86 24.53 -3.39
N THR A 717 27.15 24.10 -4.61
CA THR A 717 27.41 24.97 -5.76
C THR A 717 26.18 25.04 -6.65
N TYR A 718 25.74 26.25 -6.97
CA TYR A 718 24.71 26.47 -7.98
C TYR A 718 25.22 26.10 -9.39
N TYR A 719 24.37 25.48 -10.19
CA TYR A 719 24.62 25.09 -11.59
C TYR A 719 23.36 25.30 -12.44
N ILE A 720 23.51 25.46 -13.76
CA ILE A 720 22.44 25.93 -14.66
C ILE A 720 21.40 24.84 -14.94
N ASN A 721 21.81 23.59 -15.16
CA ASN A 721 20.91 22.48 -15.51
C ASN A 721 20.33 21.78 -14.27
N ASN A 722 19.94 22.55 -13.25
CA ASN A 722 19.38 22.01 -12.00
C ASN A 722 17.90 21.60 -12.10
N GLY A 723 17.25 21.85 -13.24
CA GLY A 723 15.87 21.46 -13.52
C GLY A 723 14.80 22.30 -12.83
N GLN A 724 15.16 23.26 -11.97
CA GLN A 724 14.21 24.09 -11.20
C GLN A 724 14.39 25.59 -11.48
N PHE A 725 15.60 26.12 -11.35
CA PHE A 725 15.90 27.55 -11.51
C PHE A 725 17.07 27.73 -12.47
N GLY A 726 16.79 27.68 -13.78
CA GLY A 726 17.80 27.62 -14.83
C GLY A 726 17.79 28.80 -15.80
N TRP A 727 18.70 28.75 -16.77
CA TRP A 727 18.84 29.62 -17.94
C TRP A 727 18.39 31.08 -17.87
N CYS A 728 17.10 31.35 -18.13
CA CYS A 728 16.56 32.71 -18.20
C CYS A 728 16.52 33.33 -16.80
N ASP A 729 15.75 32.74 -15.89
CA ASP A 729 15.47 33.32 -14.58
C ASP A 729 16.72 33.45 -13.71
N SER A 730 17.66 32.52 -13.82
CA SER A 730 18.93 32.61 -13.10
C SER A 730 19.80 33.78 -13.53
N ARG A 731 19.82 34.10 -14.83
CA ARG A 731 20.55 35.26 -15.38
C ARG A 731 19.85 36.56 -15.02
N ILE A 732 18.52 36.59 -15.08
CA ILE A 732 17.73 37.74 -14.67
C ILE A 732 17.94 38.02 -13.19
N MET A 733 17.82 37.01 -12.32
CA MET A 733 18.10 37.13 -10.89
C MET A 733 19.50 37.68 -10.62
N PHE A 734 20.51 37.12 -11.30
CA PHE A 734 21.88 37.58 -11.19
C PHE A 734 22.03 39.08 -11.53
N CYS A 735 21.53 39.50 -12.69
CA CYS A 735 21.63 40.91 -13.10
C CYS A 735 20.81 41.84 -12.18
N MET A 736 19.63 41.40 -11.72
CA MET A 736 18.78 42.17 -10.81
C MET A 736 19.46 42.37 -9.46
N LEU A 737 19.99 41.33 -8.82
CA LEU A 737 20.70 41.47 -7.54
C LEU A 737 21.97 42.32 -7.66
N ARG A 738 22.70 42.20 -8.78
CA ARG A 738 23.87 43.04 -9.07
C ARG A 738 23.51 44.51 -9.23
N HIS A 739 22.38 44.81 -9.85
CA HIS A 739 21.90 46.17 -10.05
C HIS A 739 21.32 46.77 -8.77
N LEU A 740 20.51 46.01 -8.04
CA LEU A 740 19.71 46.48 -6.91
C LEU A 740 20.50 46.59 -5.61
N GLN A 741 21.47 45.70 -5.37
CA GLN A 741 22.29 45.64 -4.15
C GLN A 741 21.44 45.76 -2.87
N PRO A 742 20.44 44.87 -2.67
CA PRO A 742 19.54 44.94 -1.52
C PRO A 742 20.27 44.75 -0.19
N LYS A 743 19.76 45.35 0.88
CA LYS A 743 20.28 45.12 2.24
C LYS A 743 19.67 43.89 2.87
N ARG A 744 18.39 43.63 2.61
CA ARG A 744 17.67 42.45 3.10
C ARG A 744 16.95 41.73 1.98
N MET A 745 16.93 40.41 2.08
CA MET A 745 16.10 39.54 1.26
C MET A 745 15.50 38.45 2.13
N ILE A 746 14.18 38.29 2.03
CA ILE A 746 13.46 37.14 2.58
C ILE A 746 13.00 36.29 1.40
N GLU A 747 13.42 35.03 1.35
CA GLU A 747 13.01 34.03 0.37
C GLU A 747 12.07 33.03 1.04
N ILE A 748 10.91 32.81 0.41
CA ILE A 748 9.91 31.80 0.79
C ILE A 748 9.94 30.73 -0.30
N GLY A 749 10.21 29.49 0.10
CA GLY A 749 10.53 28.39 -0.82
C GLY A 749 12.00 28.41 -1.19
N SER A 750 12.82 27.60 -0.50
CA SER A 750 14.30 27.71 -0.58
C SER A 750 14.94 26.47 -1.22
N GLY A 751 15.90 26.69 -2.12
CA GLY A 751 16.49 25.63 -2.95
C GLY A 751 17.68 26.09 -3.79
N TYR A 752 17.65 25.84 -5.10
CA TYR A 752 18.75 26.23 -6.01
C TYR A 752 18.87 27.76 -6.15
N THR A 753 17.76 28.50 -6.08
CA THR A 753 17.77 29.98 -6.04
C THR A 753 18.55 30.50 -4.83
N SER A 754 18.45 29.82 -3.68
CA SER A 754 19.21 30.15 -2.47
C SER A 754 20.71 29.96 -2.67
N LEU A 755 21.14 28.92 -3.39
CA LEU A 755 22.56 28.70 -3.72
C LEU A 755 23.11 29.80 -4.64
N LEU A 756 22.34 30.22 -5.65
CA LEU A 756 22.70 31.32 -6.53
C LEU A 756 22.81 32.64 -5.74
N THR A 757 21.79 32.96 -4.94
CA THR A 757 21.74 34.19 -4.14
C THR A 757 22.85 34.22 -3.10
N ALA A 758 23.12 33.11 -2.42
CA ALA A 758 24.23 33.00 -1.48
C ALA A 758 25.58 33.22 -2.17
N ASP A 759 25.77 32.70 -3.39
CA ASP A 759 26.97 32.94 -4.17
C ASP A 759 27.13 34.40 -4.59
N ILE A 760 26.05 35.02 -5.06
CA ILE A 760 26.03 36.44 -5.41
C ILE A 760 26.37 37.30 -4.18
N ASN A 761 25.80 36.96 -3.03
CA ASN A 761 26.07 37.65 -1.78
C ASN A 761 27.56 37.58 -1.41
N ARG A 762 28.18 36.39 -1.53
CA ARG A 762 29.60 36.19 -1.26
C ARG A 762 30.51 36.96 -2.22
N ARG A 763 30.27 36.85 -3.53
CA ARG A 763 31.18 37.32 -4.58
C ARG A 763 31.02 38.79 -4.91
N PHE A 764 29.79 39.29 -4.87
CA PHE A 764 29.46 40.59 -5.47
C PHE A 764 28.83 41.57 -4.49
N LEU A 765 28.12 41.10 -3.46
CA LEU A 765 27.54 41.95 -2.41
C LEU A 765 28.38 42.00 -1.12
N LYS A 766 29.57 41.40 -1.12
CA LYS A 766 30.53 41.42 0.01
C LYS A 766 29.94 40.91 1.34
N LYS A 767 28.94 40.02 1.29
CA LYS A 767 28.19 39.53 2.47
C LYS A 767 27.42 40.63 3.21
N GLU A 768 27.07 41.72 2.53
CA GLU A 768 26.28 42.83 3.10
C GLU A 768 24.77 42.57 3.01
N LEU A 769 24.33 41.59 2.22
CA LEU A 769 22.92 41.18 2.17
C LEU A 769 22.59 40.26 3.36
N GLU A 770 21.62 40.69 4.17
CA GLU A 770 20.95 39.87 5.18
C GLU A 770 19.91 38.97 4.49
N PHE A 771 20.26 37.70 4.31
CA PHE A 771 19.48 36.75 3.52
C PHE A 771 18.82 35.69 4.41
N THR A 772 17.49 35.74 4.49
CA THR A 772 16.69 34.81 5.29
C THR A 772 15.90 33.87 4.38
N CYS A 773 16.06 32.57 4.60
CA CYS A 773 15.35 31.49 3.90
C CYS A 773 14.26 30.93 4.80
N ILE A 774 13.01 30.90 4.33
CA ILE A 774 11.86 30.28 5.00
C ILE A 774 11.46 29.05 4.19
N GLU A 775 11.62 27.87 4.78
CA GLU A 775 11.41 26.59 4.09
C GLU A 775 10.97 25.50 5.10
N PRO A 776 9.70 25.04 5.08
CA PRO A 776 9.23 24.02 6.02
C PRO A 776 9.90 22.65 5.84
N TYR A 777 10.45 22.35 4.65
CA TYR A 777 11.06 21.07 4.31
C TYR A 777 12.48 21.26 3.73
N PRO A 778 13.44 21.79 4.51
CA PRO A 778 14.73 22.22 3.97
C PRO A 778 15.58 21.04 3.52
N ARG A 779 16.19 21.19 2.34
CA ARG A 779 17.19 20.23 1.85
C ARG A 779 18.41 20.17 2.78
N ASP A 780 19.09 19.04 2.80
CA ASP A 780 20.26 18.79 3.66
C ASP A 780 21.33 19.90 3.58
N PHE A 781 21.57 20.46 2.39
CA PHE A 781 22.57 21.52 2.25
C PHE A 781 22.20 22.83 2.95
N LEU A 782 20.89 23.15 3.07
CA LEU A 782 20.42 24.31 3.84
C LEU A 782 20.60 24.07 5.33
N LEU A 783 20.31 22.85 5.81
CA LEU A 783 20.51 22.45 7.21
C LEU A 783 21.99 22.44 7.61
N LYS A 784 22.89 22.01 6.72
CA LYS A 784 24.35 22.05 6.90
C LYS A 784 24.90 23.49 6.93
N GLY A 785 24.14 24.47 6.46
CA GLY A 785 24.51 25.87 6.38
C GLY A 785 25.29 26.19 5.11
N VAL A 786 24.85 27.24 4.39
CA VAL A 786 25.52 27.75 3.19
C VAL A 786 26.04 29.15 3.45
N SER A 787 27.34 29.38 3.23
CA SER A 787 27.92 30.72 3.44
C SER A 787 27.23 31.74 2.53
N GLY A 788 26.77 32.87 3.08
CA GLY A 788 25.99 33.86 2.32
C GLY A 788 24.49 33.79 2.57
N ILE A 789 24.01 32.77 3.29
CA ILE A 789 22.69 32.74 3.94
C ILE A 789 22.87 33.20 5.39
N SER A 790 22.05 34.14 5.84
CA SER A 790 22.10 34.71 7.20
C SER A 790 21.25 33.92 8.20
N CYS A 791 20.09 33.42 7.77
CA CYS A 791 19.16 32.70 8.63
C CYS A 791 18.35 31.67 7.83
N LEU A 792 18.14 30.48 8.38
CA LEU A 792 17.18 29.49 7.90
C LEU A 792 16.07 29.35 8.95
N ILE A 793 14.83 29.47 8.51
CA ILE A 793 13.63 29.29 9.33
C ILE A 793 12.88 28.05 8.81
N PRO A 794 13.00 26.89 9.48
CA PRO A 794 12.38 25.64 9.03
C PRO A 794 10.91 25.55 9.45
N GLN A 795 10.10 26.49 9.01
CA GLN A 795 8.68 26.61 9.37
C GLN A 795 7.84 27.02 8.16
N LYS A 796 6.54 26.72 8.22
CA LYS A 796 5.55 27.25 7.28
C LYS A 796 5.46 28.76 7.43
N VAL A 797 5.26 29.48 6.32
CA VAL A 797 5.27 30.95 6.32
C VAL A 797 4.06 31.53 7.07
N GLU A 798 2.94 30.79 7.06
CA GLU A 798 1.68 31.12 7.73
C GLU A 798 1.79 31.09 9.25
N ASP A 799 2.75 30.34 9.80
CA ASP A 799 2.99 30.20 11.24
C ASP A 799 3.89 31.31 11.80
N LEU A 800 4.49 32.13 10.91
CA LEU A 800 5.41 33.19 11.31
C LEU A 800 4.67 34.48 11.68
N PRO A 801 5.14 35.22 12.71
CA PRO A 801 4.54 36.50 13.06
C PRO A 801 4.72 37.51 11.92
N LEU A 802 3.67 38.29 11.62
CA LEU A 802 3.71 39.31 10.56
C LEU A 802 4.84 40.33 10.72
N SER A 803 5.33 40.54 11.94
CA SER A 803 6.49 41.39 12.23
C SER A 803 7.78 40.94 11.53
N THR A 804 7.87 39.67 11.13
CA THR A 804 8.98 39.14 10.31
C THR A 804 9.15 39.93 9.02
N PHE A 805 8.03 40.30 8.38
CA PHE A 805 8.02 41.00 7.09
C PHE A 805 8.03 42.52 7.23
N SER A 806 7.54 43.05 8.36
CA SER A 806 7.52 44.49 8.66
C SER A 806 8.91 45.15 8.65
N ASN A 807 9.98 44.35 8.76
CA ASN A 807 11.35 44.82 8.74
C ASN A 807 11.89 45.13 7.31
N LEU A 808 11.18 44.70 6.26
CA LEU A 808 11.55 45.02 4.88
C LEU A 808 11.29 46.50 4.59
N GLN A 809 12.33 47.18 4.11
CA GLN A 809 12.33 48.60 3.78
C GLN A 809 12.48 48.81 2.27
N ARG A 810 12.39 50.08 1.84
CA ARG A 810 12.63 50.46 0.44
C ARG A 810 13.95 49.85 -0.07
N GLY A 811 13.87 49.14 -1.19
CA GLY A 811 15.02 48.49 -1.84
C GLY A 811 15.33 47.08 -1.32
N ASP A 812 14.69 46.62 -0.24
CA ASP A 812 14.77 45.23 0.21
C ASP A 812 13.85 44.34 -0.65
N ILE A 813 14.12 43.03 -0.63
CA ILE A 813 13.45 42.04 -1.48
C ILE A 813 12.60 41.08 -0.64
N LEU A 814 11.35 40.88 -1.07
CA LEU A 814 10.57 39.69 -0.75
C LEU A 814 10.54 38.78 -1.99
N PHE A 815 11.10 37.58 -1.88
CA PHE A 815 11.07 36.57 -2.94
C PHE A 815 10.09 35.46 -2.56
N ILE A 816 9.15 35.18 -3.47
CA ILE A 816 8.04 34.26 -3.28
C ILE A 816 8.13 33.16 -4.34
N ASP A 817 8.41 31.94 -3.88
CA ASP A 817 8.37 30.68 -4.63
C ASP A 817 7.61 29.65 -3.77
N SER A 818 6.35 30.00 -3.50
CA SER A 818 5.48 29.29 -2.54
C SER A 818 4.77 28.09 -3.18
N SER A 819 3.68 27.59 -2.60
CA SER A 819 2.95 26.46 -3.18
C SER A 819 2.29 26.72 -4.55
N HIS A 820 2.19 27.99 -4.98
CA HIS A 820 1.48 28.47 -6.18
C HIS A 820 -0.03 28.14 -6.23
N VAL A 821 -0.60 27.65 -5.11
CA VAL A 821 -2.00 27.23 -5.00
C VAL A 821 -2.76 28.09 -3.99
N SER A 822 -3.68 28.91 -4.48
CA SER A 822 -4.72 29.57 -3.71
C SER A 822 -5.85 28.60 -3.37
N LYS A 823 -6.01 28.33 -2.07
CA LYS A 823 -7.11 27.56 -1.46
C LYS A 823 -7.30 27.97 0.00
N THR A 824 -8.34 27.44 0.65
CA THR A 824 -8.56 27.69 2.09
C THR A 824 -7.31 27.35 2.90
N GLY A 825 -6.78 28.33 3.62
CA GLY A 825 -5.60 28.17 4.47
C GLY A 825 -4.26 28.05 3.74
N SER A 826 -4.15 28.45 2.47
CA SER A 826 -2.86 28.39 1.75
C SER A 826 -1.94 29.59 1.99
N ASP A 827 -0.64 29.33 1.90
CA ASP A 827 0.46 30.30 1.87
C ASP A 827 0.25 31.43 0.85
N VAL A 828 -0.18 31.15 -0.38
CA VAL A 828 -0.47 32.17 -1.41
C VAL A 828 -1.48 33.19 -0.90
N ASN A 829 -2.56 32.74 -0.26
CA ASN A 829 -3.59 33.64 0.27
C ASN A 829 -3.05 34.45 1.46
N TYR A 830 -2.30 33.81 2.35
CA TYR A 830 -1.64 34.51 3.47
C TYR A 830 -0.66 35.59 2.97
N LEU A 831 0.16 35.28 1.98
CA LEU A 831 1.14 36.20 1.41
C LEU A 831 0.47 37.38 0.72
N LEU A 832 -0.52 37.14 -0.13
CA LEU A 832 -1.23 38.19 -0.87
C LEU A 832 -2.12 39.06 0.03
N PHE A 833 -2.77 38.49 1.05
CA PHE A 833 -3.76 39.21 1.86
C PHE A 833 -3.18 39.78 3.16
N GLU A 834 -2.20 39.11 3.76
CA GLU A 834 -1.65 39.53 5.04
C GLU A 834 -0.25 40.13 4.94
N VAL A 835 0.64 39.54 4.15
CA VAL A 835 2.04 39.99 4.08
C VAL A 835 2.23 41.18 3.15
N ILE A 836 1.93 41.02 1.86
CA ILE A 836 2.18 42.04 0.83
C ILE A 836 1.54 43.40 1.16
N PRO A 837 0.29 43.48 1.66
CA PRO A 837 -0.33 44.77 1.97
C PRO A 837 0.38 45.55 3.09
N ARG A 838 1.17 44.89 3.93
CA ARG A 838 1.91 45.49 5.05
C ARG A 838 3.33 45.90 4.71
N LEU A 839 3.81 45.55 3.52
CA LEU A 839 5.16 45.92 3.08
C LEU A 839 5.30 47.44 2.92
N SER A 840 6.47 47.95 3.31
CA SER A 840 6.82 49.36 3.14
C SER A 840 6.84 49.76 1.65
N GLU A 841 6.58 51.04 1.37
CA GLU A 841 6.73 51.58 0.02
C GLU A 841 8.16 51.37 -0.51
N GLY A 842 8.27 50.91 -1.76
CA GLY A 842 9.55 50.71 -2.43
C GLY A 842 10.20 49.38 -2.12
N VAL A 843 9.60 48.50 -1.31
CA VAL A 843 9.98 47.08 -1.24
C VAL A 843 9.79 46.45 -2.61
N LEU A 844 10.76 45.63 -3.00
CA LEU A 844 10.77 44.88 -4.25
C LEU A 844 10.21 43.49 -3.99
N ILE A 845 9.34 43.03 -4.88
CA ILE A 845 8.66 41.75 -4.75
C ILE A 845 8.98 40.93 -5.98
N HIS A 846 9.58 39.76 -5.79
CA HIS A 846 9.74 38.75 -6.83
C HIS A 846 8.71 37.66 -6.58
N ILE A 847 7.89 37.38 -7.60
CA ILE A 847 6.99 36.23 -7.61
C ILE A 847 7.47 35.32 -8.73
N HIS A 848 7.85 34.10 -8.36
CA HIS A 848 8.36 33.11 -9.30
C HIS A 848 7.22 32.37 -10.01
N ASP A 849 7.52 31.76 -11.17
CA ASP A 849 6.57 31.03 -12.00
C ASP A 849 5.33 31.80 -12.45
N ILE A 850 5.51 33.08 -12.80
CA ILE A 850 4.50 33.94 -13.42
C ILE A 850 4.82 34.17 -14.91
N PHE A 851 3.89 33.79 -15.80
CA PHE A 851 4.07 33.80 -17.25
C PHE A 851 3.29 34.90 -17.98
N LEU A 852 2.76 35.86 -17.23
CA LEU A 852 2.05 37.01 -17.79
C LEU A 852 2.92 37.73 -18.84
N PRO A 853 2.33 38.11 -19.99
CA PRO A 853 0.90 38.16 -20.30
C PRO A 853 0.29 36.85 -20.83
N ALA A 854 1.10 35.81 -21.01
CA ALA A 854 0.64 34.51 -21.51
C ALA A 854 -0.03 33.69 -20.41
N GLU A 855 -0.68 32.61 -20.83
CA GLU A 855 -1.08 31.56 -19.89
C GLU A 855 0.12 30.79 -19.34
N TYR A 856 -0.10 30.02 -18.27
CA TYR A 856 0.88 29.04 -17.83
C TYR A 856 1.34 28.16 -19.01
N PRO A 857 2.61 27.70 -19.04
CA PRO A 857 3.12 26.89 -20.13
C PRO A 857 2.21 25.72 -20.42
N ARG A 858 1.90 25.50 -21.70
CA ARG A 858 1.01 24.42 -22.14
C ARG A 858 1.42 23.08 -21.54
N GLU A 859 2.70 22.74 -21.61
CA GLU A 859 3.23 21.48 -21.08
C GLU A 859 3.04 21.36 -19.56
N TRP A 860 3.13 22.47 -18.81
CA TRP A 860 2.90 22.45 -17.35
C TRP A 860 1.45 22.10 -17.01
N ILE A 861 0.51 22.61 -17.80
CA ILE A 861 -0.92 22.36 -17.57
C ILE A 861 -1.37 21.02 -18.15
N ILE A 862 -0.94 20.68 -19.38
CA ILE A 862 -1.42 19.52 -20.12
C ILE A 862 -0.66 18.24 -19.75
N ASN A 863 0.66 18.30 -19.58
CA ASN A 863 1.51 17.12 -19.42
C ASN A 863 1.90 16.91 -17.96
N GLU A 864 2.20 17.99 -17.23
CA GLU A 864 2.60 17.92 -15.82
C GLU A 864 1.42 18.05 -14.85
N GLY A 865 0.22 18.40 -15.34
CA GLY A 865 -0.99 18.51 -14.53
C GLY A 865 -0.96 19.61 -13.46
N ARG A 866 -0.05 20.59 -13.57
CA ARG A 866 0.09 21.69 -12.59
C ARG A 866 -1.15 22.58 -12.63
N SER A 867 -2.05 22.40 -11.66
CA SER A 867 -3.25 23.22 -11.52
C SER A 867 -3.02 24.47 -10.66
N TRP A 868 -1.90 25.15 -10.90
CA TRP A 868 -1.55 26.37 -10.18
C TRP A 868 -2.46 27.52 -10.60
N ASN A 869 -2.76 28.40 -9.65
CA ASN A 869 -3.73 29.47 -9.84
C ASN A 869 -3.27 30.83 -9.27
N GLU A 870 -2.04 30.92 -8.75
CA GLU A 870 -1.42 32.15 -8.24
C GLU A 870 -1.35 33.25 -9.30
N GLN A 871 -0.92 32.92 -10.53
CA GLN A 871 -0.86 33.88 -11.66
C GLN A 871 -2.18 34.63 -11.86
N TYR A 872 -3.33 33.95 -11.72
CA TYR A 872 -4.62 34.59 -11.96
C TYR A 872 -4.96 35.61 -10.87
N LEU A 873 -4.56 35.35 -9.63
CA LEU A 873 -4.68 36.32 -8.54
C LEU A 873 -3.74 37.50 -8.73
N VAL A 874 -2.48 37.25 -9.10
CA VAL A 874 -1.49 38.31 -9.41
C VAL A 874 -1.98 39.17 -10.58
N ARG A 875 -2.52 38.55 -11.63
CA ARG A 875 -3.13 39.25 -12.77
C ARG A 875 -4.28 40.13 -12.30
N ALA A 876 -5.22 39.58 -11.52
CA ALA A 876 -6.35 40.35 -11.00
C ALA A 876 -5.91 41.51 -10.09
N LEU A 877 -4.91 41.30 -9.25
CA LEU A 877 -4.30 42.35 -8.43
C LEU A 877 -3.79 43.49 -9.31
N LEU A 878 -2.93 43.19 -10.28
CA LEU A 878 -2.32 44.19 -11.17
C LEU A 878 -3.34 44.91 -12.06
N MET A 879 -4.45 44.26 -12.44
CA MET A 879 -5.50 44.86 -13.28
C MET A 879 -6.24 46.03 -12.62
N TYR A 880 -6.32 46.05 -11.28
CA TYR A 880 -7.23 46.95 -10.55
C TYR A 880 -6.55 47.80 -9.47
N THR A 881 -5.22 47.81 -9.42
CA THR A 881 -4.46 48.65 -8.48
C THR A 881 -3.36 49.44 -9.19
N HIS A 882 -3.05 50.62 -8.64
CA HIS A 882 -1.84 51.38 -8.95
C HIS A 882 -0.77 51.26 -7.85
N GLY A 883 -1.03 50.40 -6.86
CA GLY A 883 -0.17 50.14 -5.71
C GLY A 883 1.09 49.33 -6.01
N PHE A 884 1.30 48.91 -7.27
CA PHE A 884 2.48 48.19 -7.72
C PHE A 884 2.99 48.71 -9.06
N GLU A 885 4.31 48.72 -9.22
CA GLU A 885 5.01 48.91 -10.50
C GLU A 885 5.46 47.56 -11.02
N VAL A 886 5.20 47.22 -12.29
CA VAL A 886 5.97 46.14 -12.94
C VAL A 886 7.35 46.69 -13.29
N LEU A 887 8.40 46.00 -12.83
CA LEU A 887 9.78 46.33 -13.17
C LEU A 887 10.28 45.45 -14.32
N PHE A 888 10.02 44.15 -14.23
CA PHE A 888 10.47 43.17 -15.21
C PHE A 888 9.64 41.88 -15.13
N GLY A 889 9.35 41.26 -16.26
CA GLY A 889 8.71 39.96 -16.40
C GLY A 889 9.45 39.13 -17.45
N SER A 890 9.97 37.97 -17.08
CA SER A 890 10.72 37.09 -17.99
C SER A 890 9.87 36.66 -19.20
N ALA A 891 8.62 36.26 -18.96
CA ALA A 891 7.69 35.91 -20.03
C ALA A 891 7.30 37.11 -20.91
N TYR A 892 7.02 38.27 -20.31
CA TYR A 892 6.76 39.50 -21.08
C TYR A 892 7.95 39.86 -21.98
N ALA A 893 9.17 39.81 -21.45
CA ALA A 893 10.39 40.03 -22.23
C ALA A 893 10.56 39.01 -23.37
N PHE A 894 10.24 37.74 -23.12
CA PHE A 894 10.31 36.67 -24.12
C PHE A 894 9.36 36.94 -25.30
N TYR A 895 8.12 37.34 -25.03
CA TYR A 895 7.11 37.55 -26.08
C TYR A 895 7.20 38.92 -26.77
N LYS A 896 7.49 40.00 -26.05
CA LYS A 896 7.52 41.36 -26.61
C LYS A 896 8.91 41.81 -27.06
N HIS A 897 9.97 41.33 -26.41
CA HIS A 897 11.35 41.76 -26.66
C HIS A 897 12.33 40.59 -26.89
N PRO A 898 11.99 39.58 -27.73
CA PRO A 898 12.79 38.36 -27.87
C PRO A 898 14.24 38.62 -28.30
N GLU A 899 14.46 39.60 -29.18
CA GLU A 899 15.81 39.94 -29.66
C GLU A 899 16.67 40.61 -28.58
N LEU A 900 16.07 41.41 -27.70
CA LEU A 900 16.78 42.03 -26.59
C LEU A 900 17.08 41.00 -25.50
N LEU A 901 16.11 40.14 -25.19
CA LEU A 901 16.29 39.05 -24.22
C LEU A 901 17.37 38.07 -24.70
N LYS A 902 17.32 37.65 -25.96
CA LYS A 902 18.31 36.74 -26.55
C LYS A 902 19.74 37.25 -26.45
N LYS A 903 19.96 38.57 -26.54
CA LYS A 903 21.30 39.16 -26.35
C LYS A 903 21.80 39.01 -24.91
N VAL A 904 20.95 39.27 -23.92
CA VAL A 904 21.28 39.05 -22.51
C VAL A 904 21.52 37.56 -22.24
N LEU A 905 20.75 36.67 -22.87
CA LEU A 905 20.90 35.23 -22.72
C LEU A 905 22.00 34.61 -23.61
N GLN A 906 23.02 35.38 -24.00
CA GLN A 906 24.18 34.88 -24.78
C GLN A 906 23.77 34.14 -26.09
N ASN A 907 22.75 34.67 -26.78
CA ASN A 907 22.14 34.13 -27.99
C ASN A 907 21.29 32.85 -27.82
N HIS A 908 20.98 32.44 -26.59
CA HIS A 908 20.06 31.35 -26.30
C HIS A 908 18.72 31.88 -25.79
N LEU A 909 17.66 31.81 -26.60
CA LEU A 909 16.35 32.29 -26.18
C LEU A 909 15.57 31.18 -25.45
N GLN A 910 15.22 31.42 -24.19
CA GLN A 910 14.42 30.50 -23.38
C GLN A 910 13.39 31.29 -22.55
N LEU A 911 12.21 30.69 -22.36
CA LEU A 911 11.16 31.23 -21.52
C LEU A 911 11.55 31.16 -20.04
N GLY A 912 11.15 32.15 -19.25
CA GLY A 912 11.30 32.17 -17.79
C GLY A 912 10.05 32.71 -17.11
N GLY A 913 9.94 32.44 -15.81
CA GLY A 913 8.78 32.72 -14.94
C GLY A 913 8.97 33.86 -13.94
N SER A 914 10.05 34.64 -13.98
CA SER A 914 10.25 35.73 -12.99
C SER A 914 9.33 36.92 -13.23
N LEU A 915 8.56 37.35 -12.23
CA LEU A 915 7.88 38.65 -12.19
C LEU A 915 8.40 39.53 -11.04
N TRP A 916 8.92 40.70 -11.40
CA TRP A 916 9.46 41.69 -10.48
C TRP A 916 8.53 42.90 -10.37
N LEU A 917 8.11 43.19 -9.14
CA LEU A 917 7.27 44.32 -8.79
C LEU A 917 7.95 45.26 -7.81
N ARG A 918 7.52 46.53 -7.78
CA ARG A 918 7.83 47.48 -6.71
C ARG A 918 6.56 47.96 -6.05
N LYS A 919 6.49 47.90 -4.72
CA LYS A 919 5.37 48.47 -3.96
C LYS A 919 5.33 49.99 -4.12
N LYS A 920 4.19 50.54 -4.58
CA LYS A 920 3.87 51.97 -4.59
C LYS A 920 2.88 52.32 -3.48
N VAL A 921 2.80 53.60 -3.12
CA VAL A 921 1.76 54.12 -2.21
C VAL A 921 0.41 54.04 -2.91
N GLU A 922 -0.57 53.38 -2.31
CA GLU A 922 -1.96 53.58 -2.70
C GLU A 922 -2.41 54.92 -2.11
N THR A 923 -2.92 55.83 -2.95
CA THR A 923 -3.71 56.95 -2.43
C THR A 923 -4.91 56.34 -1.72
N PRO A 924 -5.13 56.58 -0.42
CA PRO A 924 -6.17 55.89 0.31
C PRO A 924 -7.53 56.18 -0.33
N LYS A 925 -8.29 55.12 -0.67
CA LYS A 925 -9.71 55.25 -1.00
C LYS A 925 -10.39 55.86 0.21
N SER A 926 -11.04 57.00 0.01
CA SER A 926 -11.86 57.70 1.00
C SER A 926 -12.73 56.69 1.74
N THR A 927 -12.55 56.58 3.05
CA THR A 927 -13.46 55.89 3.95
C THR A 927 -14.87 56.41 3.69
N PHE A 928 -15.75 55.55 3.20
CA PHE A 928 -17.19 55.82 3.22
C PHE A 928 -17.60 55.89 4.69
N VAL A 929 -17.64 57.11 5.22
CA VAL A 929 -18.33 57.42 6.46
C VAL A 929 -19.82 57.27 6.15
N VAL A 930 -20.42 56.20 6.68
CA VAL A 930 -21.87 56.07 6.75
C VAL A 930 -22.37 57.18 7.68
N GLN A 931 -22.86 58.28 7.11
CA GLN A 931 -23.69 59.23 7.85
C GLN A 931 -25.01 58.53 8.19
N GLN A 932 -25.25 58.32 9.47
CA GLN A 932 -26.58 58.02 9.98
C GLN A 932 -27.50 59.22 9.72
N SER A 933 -28.60 58.99 9.02
CA SER A 933 -29.82 59.80 9.04
C SER A 933 -31.03 58.90 9.01
#